data_AF-A0A6S7LBP3-F1
#
_entry.id   AF-A0A6S7LBP3-F1
#
_cell.length_a   1.000
_cell.length_b   1.000
_cell.length_c   1.000
_cell.angle_alpha   90.00
_cell.angle_beta   90.00
_cell.angle_gamma   90.00
#
_symmetry.space_group_name_H-M   'P 1'
#
loop_
_entity.id
_entity.type
_entity.pdbx_description
1 polymer ?
#
loop_
_entity_poly.entity_id
_entity_poly.type
_entity_poly.pdbx_seq_one_letter_code
_entity_poly.pdbx_strand_id
1 'polypeptide(L)'
;KGETANPANFRPITLESVPLKVFTSCLRNRTFQFLAENNYIEQNIQKGFTPKLSGTLEHTAQLAHIINKARVKQRSLIITLLDLKNAFGEVHHNLIYEVLQYHHIPDHIKNLVSSLYADFQTSIITEQFNTSFITVGRGVLQGDCLSPLLFNMSFNTFIQHIKSEKYRQLGFWKSSENQSENGTPLNPLHWFQFADDAAVVSGQEKENQMLLNRFTIWCQWAQMIIRVDKCSTFGIRKQVTKSIQYLPKLFINNCLVPRVELGKSFRYLGRYFDFNMSDDDHKSEVYDTLTNILNEIDDLPLHPKNKILLYSRYVLSKISWHFTVSDIGKTWVNDKLDSIASTYIRKWLELPISATLSNVLLPHNKFGLNIILPSTKFLQCQTVSRKALKSSPNEAINNLWKDTSNHKNVQYDKCKNTKDVLNTIRKQHEDKLQHHLISQGSFFSNIIKHSTLSFNSIWSSVQSKLPKNIFNFTIRYINNTLPTRKNLLKWGISPTSECSFCLNPESLLHVVAGCKTYLNEGRFTWRHDSVLNFIVSILKSVNHCNLYADLPGYISPSVITGDELRPDLLITLENKCIYILELTVGFESNLLTNATRKRQKYQDLINEQLKNYKKVKFVNLSISSLGVFSHPSLDFTEMLKDLKFDEQCRKYYVRKIINICIRSSYYIFCKRNKEWDNPQLMSY
;
A
#
# COMPACT_ATOMS: atom_id res chain seq x y z
N LYS A 1 22.78 5.10 13.36
CA LYS A 1 23.71 3.94 13.50
C LYS A 1 24.89 4.41 14.33
N GLY A 2 25.48 3.55 15.16
CA GLY A 2 26.58 3.91 16.05
C GLY A 2 26.12 4.38 17.42
N GLU A 3 27.07 4.61 18.30
CA GLU A 3 26.86 5.06 19.68
C GLU A 3 26.23 6.45 19.73
N THR A 4 25.22 6.62 20.60
CA THR A 4 24.51 7.88 20.81
C THR A 4 25.35 8.94 21.52
N ALA A 5 26.47 8.54 22.14
CA ALA A 5 27.40 9.46 22.79
C ALA A 5 28.37 10.15 21.81
N ASN A 6 28.48 9.67 20.56
CA ASN A 6 29.40 10.24 19.58
C ASN A 6 28.64 11.22 18.64
N PRO A 7 28.90 12.55 18.72
CA PRO A 7 28.24 13.55 17.88
C PRO A 7 28.41 13.32 16.37
N ALA A 8 29.51 12.68 15.94
CA ALA A 8 29.76 12.38 14.53
C ALA A 8 28.75 11.38 13.93
N ASN A 9 27.98 10.67 14.78
CA ASN A 9 26.91 9.77 14.34
C ASN A 9 25.58 10.49 14.08
N PHE A 10 25.47 11.78 14.44
CA PHE A 10 24.28 12.58 14.23
C PHE A 10 24.41 13.45 12.98
N ARG A 11 23.28 13.66 12.30
CA ARG A 11 23.17 14.59 11.17
C ARG A 11 22.38 15.81 11.64
N PRO A 12 23.00 17.00 11.79
CA PRO A 12 22.27 18.19 12.18
C PRO A 12 21.30 18.62 11.07
N ILE A 13 20.09 19.03 11.46
CA ILE A 13 19.08 19.57 10.55
C ILE A 13 18.76 20.99 10.99
N THR A 14 18.90 21.94 10.07
CA THR A 14 18.50 23.33 10.27
C THR A 14 16.99 23.45 10.32
N LEU A 15 16.47 23.89 11.47
CA LEU A 15 15.05 24.16 11.66
C LEU A 15 14.73 25.63 11.36
N GLU A 16 14.41 25.92 10.10
CA GLU A 16 14.01 27.26 9.67
C GLU A 16 12.56 27.59 10.07
N SER A 17 12.27 28.89 10.18
CA SER A 17 10.92 29.40 10.36
C SER A 17 10.02 29.05 9.17
N VAL A 18 8.72 28.86 9.41
CA VAL A 18 7.77 28.52 8.34
C VAL A 18 7.76 29.56 7.20
N PRO A 19 7.74 30.88 7.47
CA PRO A 19 7.81 31.88 6.41
C PRO A 19 9.08 31.77 5.56
N LEU A 20 10.23 31.50 6.19
CA LEU A 20 11.50 31.34 5.48
C LEU A 20 11.47 30.11 4.57
N LYS A 21 10.97 28.96 5.03
CA LYS A 21 10.82 27.75 4.21
C LYS A 21 9.94 27.97 2.98
N VAL A 22 8.84 28.69 3.14
CA VAL A 22 7.95 29.04 2.02
C VAL A 22 8.70 29.94 1.03
N PHE A 23 9.39 30.97 1.55
CA PHE A 23 10.17 31.88 0.73
C PHE A 23 11.29 31.17 -0.05
N THR A 24 12.12 30.36 0.61
CA THR A 24 13.22 29.65 -0.05
C THR A 24 12.72 28.58 -1.02
N SER A 25 11.55 27.97 -0.78
CA SER A 25 10.88 27.10 -1.74
C SER A 25 10.44 27.85 -3.00
N CYS A 26 9.84 29.04 -2.85
CA CYS A 26 9.49 29.89 -3.99
C CYS A 26 10.73 30.31 -4.79
N LEU A 27 11.77 30.74 -4.08
CA LEU A 27 13.05 31.14 -4.67
C LEU A 27 13.68 29.98 -5.45
N ARG A 28 13.77 28.79 -4.84
CA ARG A 28 14.29 27.58 -5.48
C ARG A 28 13.55 27.22 -6.76
N ASN A 29 12.23 27.27 -6.77
CA ASN A 29 11.44 26.93 -7.96
C ASN A 29 11.72 27.90 -9.11
N ARG A 30 11.76 29.21 -8.83
CA ARG A 30 12.05 30.24 -9.83
C ARG A 30 13.49 30.14 -10.35
N THR A 31 14.46 29.97 -9.46
CA THR A 31 15.87 29.82 -9.83
C THR A 31 16.09 28.54 -10.66
N PHE A 32 15.50 27.41 -10.26
CA PHE A 32 15.61 26.18 -11.05
C PHE A 32 14.99 26.33 -12.43
N GLN A 33 13.81 26.95 -12.54
CA GLN A 33 13.16 27.20 -13.82
C GLN A 33 14.06 28.04 -14.74
N PHE A 34 14.60 29.15 -14.23
CA PHE A 34 15.57 29.97 -14.97
C PHE A 34 16.78 29.16 -15.46
N LEU A 35 17.38 28.35 -14.58
CA LEU A 35 18.53 27.52 -14.94
C LEU A 35 18.18 26.48 -16.01
N ALA A 36 17.01 25.87 -15.94
CA ALA A 36 16.56 24.85 -16.86
C ALA A 36 16.21 25.43 -18.25
N GLU A 37 15.47 26.54 -18.30
CA GLU A 37 15.08 27.21 -19.55
C GLU A 37 16.28 27.74 -20.34
N ASN A 38 17.33 28.18 -19.64
CA ASN A 38 18.55 28.69 -20.25
C ASN A 38 19.65 27.63 -20.42
N ASN A 39 19.37 26.35 -20.17
CA ASN A 39 20.33 25.24 -20.25
C ASN A 39 21.60 25.43 -19.38
N TYR A 40 21.51 26.19 -18.28
CA TYR A 40 22.62 26.41 -17.37
C TYR A 40 22.84 25.25 -16.39
N ILE A 41 21.91 24.30 -16.27
CA ILE A 41 22.04 23.11 -15.40
C ILE A 41 21.91 21.80 -16.19
N GLU A 42 22.87 20.88 -15.99
CA GLU A 42 22.89 19.58 -16.65
C GLU A 42 22.05 18.54 -15.89
N GLN A 43 20.93 18.15 -16.49
CA GLN A 43 19.94 17.26 -15.88
C GLN A 43 20.11 15.79 -16.28
N ASN A 44 20.95 15.48 -17.29
CA ASN A 44 21.18 14.10 -17.72
C ASN A 44 22.23 13.38 -16.89
N ILE A 45 23.15 14.12 -16.25
CA ILE A 45 24.23 13.57 -15.40
C ILE A 45 23.90 13.74 -13.92
N GLN A 46 23.53 14.95 -13.47
CA GLN A 46 23.08 15.19 -12.09
C GLN A 46 21.57 14.96 -11.97
N LYS A 47 21.21 13.85 -11.33
CA LYS A 47 19.80 13.47 -11.14
C LYS A 47 19.35 13.55 -9.68
N GLY A 48 20.26 13.81 -8.74
CA GLY A 48 19.90 14.09 -7.35
C GLY A 48 19.23 15.44 -7.24
N PHE A 49 18.16 15.55 -6.44
CA PHE A 49 17.38 16.78 -6.22
C PHE A 49 16.79 17.47 -7.46
N THR A 50 16.91 16.88 -8.64
CA THR A 50 16.36 17.39 -9.91
C THR A 50 14.86 17.08 -9.99
N PRO A 51 13.98 18.10 -10.16
CA PRO A 51 12.54 17.90 -10.25
C PRO A 51 12.11 16.95 -11.37
N LYS A 52 11.04 16.19 -11.11
CA LYS A 52 10.35 15.33 -12.10
C LYS A 52 11.21 14.22 -12.73
N LEU A 53 12.42 13.96 -12.22
CA LEU A 53 13.26 12.85 -12.64
C LEU A 53 13.25 11.72 -11.62
N SER A 54 13.24 10.49 -12.12
CA SER A 54 13.41 9.29 -11.28
C SER A 54 14.88 8.90 -11.22
N GLY A 55 15.72 9.82 -10.75
CA GLY A 55 17.18 9.75 -10.90
C GLY A 55 17.83 8.45 -10.42
N THR A 56 17.39 7.94 -9.28
CA THR A 56 17.86 6.66 -8.73
C THR A 56 17.56 5.49 -9.66
N LEU A 57 16.35 5.43 -10.22
CA LEU A 57 15.92 4.36 -11.13
C LEU A 57 16.66 4.44 -12.47
N GLU A 58 16.81 5.64 -13.01
CA GLU A 58 17.51 5.84 -14.27
C GLU A 58 19.00 5.45 -14.15
N HIS A 59 19.69 5.90 -13.10
CA HIS A 59 21.10 5.58 -12.88
C HIS A 59 21.32 4.10 -12.59
N THR A 60 20.50 3.50 -11.73
CA THR A 60 20.64 2.07 -11.41
C THR A 60 20.31 1.17 -12.60
N ALA A 61 19.27 1.48 -13.39
CA ALA A 61 18.93 0.74 -14.61
C ALA A 61 20.02 0.86 -15.67
N GLN A 62 20.58 2.06 -15.86
CA GLN A 62 21.64 2.29 -16.82
C GLN A 62 22.95 1.59 -16.39
N LEU A 63 23.30 1.63 -15.09
CA LEU A 63 24.44 0.91 -14.54
C LEU A 63 24.28 -0.62 -14.67
N ALA A 64 23.09 -1.15 -14.38
CA ALA A 64 22.77 -2.57 -14.56
C ALA A 64 22.94 -3.00 -16.03
N HIS A 65 22.45 -2.17 -16.95
CA HIS A 65 22.57 -2.44 -18.38
C HIS A 65 24.02 -2.47 -18.86
N ILE A 66 24.86 -1.51 -18.44
CA ILE A 66 26.28 -1.50 -18.87
C ILE A 66 27.07 -2.66 -18.30
N ILE A 67 26.83 -3.06 -17.05
CA ILE A 67 27.49 -4.23 -16.43
C ILE A 67 27.11 -5.50 -17.19
N ASN A 68 25.81 -5.71 -17.44
CA ASN A 68 25.34 -6.87 -18.20
C ASN A 68 25.91 -6.88 -19.63
N LYS A 69 25.94 -5.72 -20.30
CA LYS A 69 26.48 -5.59 -21.65
C LYS A 69 27.98 -5.86 -21.71
N ALA A 70 28.75 -5.36 -20.74
CA ALA A 70 30.18 -5.62 -20.64
C ALA A 70 30.45 -7.13 -20.46
N ARG A 71 29.67 -7.79 -19.59
CA ARG A 71 29.78 -9.24 -19.37
C ARG A 71 29.44 -10.06 -20.61
N VAL A 72 28.28 -9.80 -21.25
CA VAL A 72 27.81 -10.57 -22.41
C VAL A 72 28.66 -10.31 -23.65
N LYS A 73 29.02 -9.05 -23.91
CA LYS A 73 29.85 -8.67 -25.08
C LYS A 73 31.36 -8.78 -24.83
N GLN A 74 31.78 -9.29 -23.67
CA GLN A 74 33.19 -9.47 -23.31
C GLN A 74 34.01 -8.18 -23.43
N ARG A 75 33.46 -7.07 -22.93
CA ARG A 75 34.12 -5.76 -22.92
C ARG A 75 34.69 -5.47 -21.54
N SER A 76 35.80 -4.75 -21.53
CA SER A 76 36.33 -4.18 -20.30
C SER A 76 35.42 -3.08 -19.77
N LEU A 77 35.20 -3.08 -18.46
CA LEU A 77 34.39 -2.11 -17.74
C LEU A 77 35.01 -1.89 -16.36
N ILE A 78 35.20 -0.63 -16.00
CA ILE A 78 35.67 -0.23 -14.68
C ILE A 78 34.68 0.78 -14.14
N ILE A 79 34.26 0.55 -12.89
CA ILE A 79 33.35 1.42 -12.16
C ILE A 79 34.08 1.87 -10.90
N THR A 80 34.10 3.17 -10.64
CA THR A 80 34.60 3.76 -9.40
C THR A 80 33.48 4.51 -8.72
N LEU A 81 33.10 4.08 -7.52
CA LEU A 81 32.17 4.78 -6.65
C LEU A 81 32.93 5.79 -5.80
N LEU A 82 32.40 7.00 -5.73
CA LEU A 82 32.99 8.11 -4.99
C LEU A 82 32.06 8.55 -3.86
N ASP A 83 32.66 8.81 -2.71
CA ASP A 83 31.99 9.32 -1.51
C ASP A 83 32.74 10.56 -1.00
N LEU A 84 32.01 11.57 -0.55
CA LEU A 84 32.55 12.81 -0.03
C LEU A 84 32.31 12.93 1.48
N LYS A 85 33.26 13.55 2.18
CA LYS A 85 33.15 13.77 3.62
C LYS A 85 32.12 14.86 3.86
N ASN A 86 31.03 14.55 4.58
CA ASN A 86 30.04 15.55 5.00
C ASN A 86 29.68 16.55 3.89
N ALA A 87 29.32 16.05 2.69
CA ALA A 87 29.31 16.85 1.46
C ALA A 87 28.54 18.19 1.58
N PHE A 88 27.39 18.19 2.25
CA PHE A 88 26.62 19.40 2.51
C PHE A 88 27.29 20.35 3.50
N GLY A 89 27.93 19.84 4.55
CA GLY A 89 28.62 20.66 5.54
C GLY A 89 29.97 21.21 5.07
N GLU A 90 30.55 20.65 4.00
CA GLU A 90 31.83 21.12 3.47
C GLU A 90 31.72 22.23 2.42
N VAL A 91 30.53 22.53 1.88
CA VAL A 91 30.38 23.59 0.87
C VAL A 91 30.79 24.95 1.46
N HIS A 92 31.85 25.56 0.93
CA HIS A 92 32.28 26.88 1.37
C HIS A 92 31.30 27.96 0.89
N HIS A 93 30.99 28.98 1.70
CA HIS A 93 30.04 30.03 1.30
C HIS A 93 30.53 30.84 0.09
N ASN A 94 31.84 31.13 0.01
CA ASN A 94 32.46 31.68 -1.19
C ASN A 94 32.18 30.85 -2.45
N LEU A 95 32.20 29.51 -2.37
CA LEU A 95 31.85 28.67 -3.51
C LEU A 95 30.40 28.90 -3.94
N ILE A 96 29.47 29.10 -2.99
CA ILE A 96 28.07 29.44 -3.30
C ILE A 96 28.01 30.75 -4.09
N TYR A 97 28.77 31.77 -3.69
CA TYR A 97 28.81 33.06 -4.40
C TYR A 97 29.37 32.92 -5.82
N GLU A 98 30.50 32.22 -5.97
CA GLU A 98 31.14 31.99 -7.26
C GLU A 98 30.23 31.19 -8.21
N VAL A 99 29.52 30.17 -7.71
CA VAL A 99 28.63 29.37 -8.57
C VAL A 99 27.40 30.16 -9.00
N LEU A 100 26.88 31.08 -8.18
CA LEU A 100 25.79 31.94 -8.60
C LEU A 100 26.20 32.84 -9.78
N GLN A 101 27.44 33.35 -9.76
CA GLN A 101 27.99 34.13 -10.86
C GLN A 101 28.23 33.26 -12.10
N TYR A 102 28.83 32.06 -11.93
CA TYR A 102 29.08 31.12 -13.02
C TYR A 102 27.81 30.74 -13.80
N HIS A 103 26.68 30.62 -13.12
CA HIS A 103 25.40 30.25 -13.73
C HIS A 103 24.53 31.45 -14.15
N HIS A 104 25.12 32.65 -14.22
CA HIS A 104 24.44 33.87 -14.66
C HIS A 104 23.17 34.21 -13.86
N ILE A 105 23.17 33.92 -12.54
CA ILE A 105 22.03 34.26 -11.68
C ILE A 105 21.90 35.79 -11.56
N PRO A 106 20.68 36.36 -11.69
CA PRO A 106 20.47 37.80 -11.55
C PRO A 106 20.92 38.37 -10.20
N ASP A 107 21.46 39.60 -10.19
CA ASP A 107 22.06 40.23 -9.01
C ASP A 107 21.14 40.30 -7.80
N HIS A 108 19.86 40.64 -8.00
CA HIS A 108 18.89 40.68 -6.90
C HIS A 108 18.70 39.31 -6.22
N ILE A 109 18.75 38.21 -6.98
CA ILE A 109 18.70 36.85 -6.42
C ILE A 109 20.01 36.52 -5.70
N LYS A 110 21.16 36.90 -6.28
CA LYS A 110 22.47 36.70 -5.64
C LYS A 110 22.54 37.40 -4.29
N ASN A 111 22.04 38.63 -4.19
CA ASN A 111 22.00 39.40 -2.95
C ASN A 111 21.09 38.74 -1.89
N LEU A 112 19.94 38.19 -2.30
CA LEU A 112 19.06 37.45 -1.40
C LEU A 112 19.74 36.20 -0.85
N VAL A 113 20.36 35.38 -1.71
CA VAL A 113 21.10 34.19 -1.26
C VAL A 113 22.27 34.58 -0.37
N SER A 114 22.95 35.69 -0.67
CA SER A 114 24.05 36.19 0.14
C SER A 114 23.62 36.61 1.52
N SER A 115 22.50 37.33 1.62
CA SER A 115 21.91 37.69 2.91
C SER A 115 21.50 36.47 3.73
N LEU A 116 21.02 35.39 3.10
CA LEU A 116 20.67 34.15 3.82
C LEU A 116 21.87 33.45 4.45
N TYR A 117 23.06 33.58 3.87
CA TYR A 117 24.27 32.87 4.30
C TYR A 117 25.26 33.74 5.10
N ALA A 118 25.18 35.07 5.03
CA ALA A 118 26.17 35.98 5.62
C ALA A 118 26.26 35.89 7.16
N ASP A 119 25.11 35.90 7.84
CA ASP A 119 25.04 35.94 9.32
C ASP A 119 24.34 34.71 9.91
N PHE A 120 24.48 33.55 9.24
CA PHE A 120 23.78 32.35 9.68
C PHE A 120 24.38 31.81 10.99
N GLN A 121 23.55 31.75 12.02
CA GLN A 121 23.90 31.26 13.35
C GLN A 121 22.94 30.15 13.80
N THR A 122 23.45 29.21 14.58
CA THR A 122 22.68 28.10 15.16
C THR A 122 22.91 28.00 16.66
N SER A 123 21.93 27.51 17.41
CA SER A 123 22.08 27.15 18.83
C SER A 123 21.61 25.72 19.05
N ILE A 124 22.22 25.02 20.00
CA ILE A 124 21.84 23.66 20.37
C ILE A 124 21.08 23.73 21.68
N ILE A 125 19.82 23.26 21.65
CA ILE A 125 18.93 23.21 22.80
C ILE A 125 18.74 21.75 23.18
N THR A 126 19.00 21.43 24.44
CA THR A 126 18.66 20.15 25.08
C THR A 126 17.78 20.43 26.30
N GLU A 127 17.26 19.38 26.96
CA GLU A 127 16.54 19.56 28.23
C GLU A 127 17.43 20.18 29.33
N GLN A 128 18.74 20.01 29.24
CA GLN A 128 19.69 20.36 30.30
C GLN A 128 20.44 21.67 30.04
N PHE A 129 20.63 22.06 28.78
CA PHE A 129 21.37 23.27 28.43
C PHE A 129 20.98 23.86 27.08
N ASN A 130 21.29 25.15 26.93
CA ASN A 130 21.23 25.89 25.67
C ASN A 130 22.61 26.51 25.41
N THR A 131 23.14 26.37 24.20
CA THR A 131 24.39 27.03 23.81
C THR A 131 24.15 28.49 23.44
N SER A 132 25.19 29.31 23.50
CA SER A 132 25.19 30.59 22.76
C SER A 132 25.04 30.33 21.26
N PHE A 133 24.69 31.37 20.50
CA PHE A 133 24.68 31.28 19.04
C PHE A 133 26.09 30.97 18.51
N ILE A 134 26.15 29.96 17.64
CA ILE A 134 27.34 29.46 16.97
C ILE A 134 27.24 29.91 15.52
N THR A 135 28.23 30.68 15.06
CA THR A 135 28.29 31.11 13.66
C THR A 135 28.67 29.94 12.77
N VAL A 136 27.92 29.74 11.69
CA VAL A 136 28.14 28.66 10.73
C VAL A 136 28.97 29.18 9.57
N GLY A 137 30.28 28.91 9.59
CA GLY A 137 31.19 29.41 8.53
C GLY A 137 31.24 28.58 7.25
N ARG A 138 30.71 27.36 7.25
CA ARG A 138 30.69 26.45 6.10
C ARG A 138 29.45 25.57 6.09
N GLY A 139 29.08 25.17 4.90
CA GLY A 139 28.00 24.24 4.61
C GLY A 139 26.73 24.91 4.13
N VAL A 140 25.93 24.13 3.39
CA VAL A 140 24.55 24.50 3.04
C VAL A 140 23.61 24.21 4.21
N LEU A 141 22.50 24.93 4.27
CA LEU A 141 21.50 24.79 5.34
C LEU A 141 20.76 23.45 5.19
N GLN A 142 21.09 22.45 6.01
CA GLN A 142 20.53 21.11 5.89
C GLN A 142 19.07 21.09 6.36
N GLY A 143 18.12 21.13 5.42
CA GLY A 143 16.68 21.20 5.74
C GLY A 143 15.98 22.37 5.05
N ASP A 144 16.76 23.31 4.50
CA ASP A 144 16.30 24.36 3.61
C ASP A 144 15.89 23.80 2.23
N CYS A 145 14.90 24.45 1.61
CA CYS A 145 14.40 24.09 0.30
C CYS A 145 15.32 24.52 -0.86
N LEU A 146 16.12 25.59 -0.70
CA LEU A 146 17.02 26.12 -1.73
C LEU A 146 18.38 25.43 -1.75
N SER A 147 18.89 25.05 -0.58
CA SER A 147 20.20 24.43 -0.37
C SER A 147 20.54 23.25 -1.29
N PRO A 148 19.63 22.30 -1.58
CA PRO A 148 19.91 21.23 -2.55
C PRO A 148 20.18 21.74 -3.97
N LEU A 149 19.56 22.85 -4.39
CA LEU A 149 19.81 23.46 -5.70
C LEU A 149 21.20 24.10 -5.74
N LEU A 150 21.58 24.87 -4.70
CA LEU A 150 22.91 25.48 -4.60
C LEU A 150 24.02 24.42 -4.60
N PHE A 151 23.79 23.30 -3.93
CA PHE A 151 24.67 22.15 -3.97
C PHE A 151 24.80 21.58 -5.39
N ASN A 152 23.69 21.35 -6.07
CA ASN A 152 23.70 20.88 -7.46
C ASN A 152 24.40 21.86 -8.41
N MET A 153 24.20 23.17 -8.24
CA MET A 153 24.91 24.20 -9.01
C MET A 153 26.43 24.11 -8.80
N SER A 154 26.86 23.84 -7.57
CA SER A 154 28.29 23.63 -7.29
C SER A 154 28.85 22.47 -8.11
N PHE A 155 28.21 21.30 -8.09
CA PHE A 155 28.61 20.15 -8.91
C PHE A 155 28.47 20.38 -10.42
N ASN A 156 27.52 21.22 -10.83
CA ASN A 156 27.31 21.51 -12.24
C ASN A 156 28.55 22.15 -12.88
N THR A 157 29.34 22.93 -12.14
CA THR A 157 30.63 23.47 -12.64
C THR A 157 31.59 22.35 -13.07
N PHE A 158 31.68 21.28 -12.30
CA PHE A 158 32.46 20.09 -12.65
C PHE A 158 31.85 19.34 -13.83
N ILE A 159 30.54 19.14 -13.82
CA ILE A 159 29.82 18.40 -14.86
C ILE A 159 29.99 19.08 -16.22
N GLN A 160 29.88 20.41 -16.29
CA GLN A 160 30.14 21.16 -17.53
C GLN A 160 31.60 21.02 -17.98
N HIS A 161 32.55 20.99 -17.03
CA HIS A 161 33.96 20.80 -17.35
C HIS A 161 34.24 19.42 -17.98
N ILE A 162 33.70 18.33 -17.42
CA ILE A 162 33.90 16.97 -17.96
C ILE A 162 33.14 16.72 -19.26
N LYS A 163 32.20 17.59 -19.62
CA LYS A 163 31.51 17.56 -20.92
C LYS A 163 32.29 18.24 -22.06
N SER A 164 33.39 18.92 -21.75
CA SER A 164 34.28 19.47 -22.79
C SER A 164 34.85 18.35 -23.66
N GLU A 165 35.14 18.66 -24.93
CA GLU A 165 35.53 17.71 -25.97
C GLU A 165 36.68 16.78 -25.53
N LYS A 166 37.65 17.33 -24.79
CA LYS A 166 38.80 16.60 -24.24
C LYS A 166 38.40 15.38 -23.38
N TYR A 167 37.36 15.50 -22.55
CA TYR A 167 36.97 14.46 -21.60
C TYR A 167 35.72 13.69 -22.03
N ARG A 168 34.89 14.27 -22.90
CA ARG A 168 33.66 13.64 -23.40
C ARG A 168 33.91 12.37 -24.22
N GLN A 169 35.11 12.18 -24.74
CA GLN A 169 35.55 10.97 -25.44
C GLN A 169 35.99 9.82 -24.51
N LEU A 170 36.18 10.09 -23.22
CA LEU A 170 36.54 9.09 -22.22
C LEU A 170 35.29 8.33 -21.76
N GLY A 171 35.42 7.06 -21.37
CA GLY A 171 34.34 6.33 -20.71
C GLY A 171 34.00 5.00 -21.35
N PHE A 172 32.76 4.54 -21.12
CA PHE A 172 32.29 3.27 -21.65
C PHE A 172 31.42 3.43 -22.89
N TRP A 173 31.87 2.83 -23.99
CA TRP A 173 31.17 2.85 -25.28
C TRP A 173 30.09 1.77 -25.36
N LYS A 174 28.85 2.20 -25.62
CA LYS A 174 27.69 1.30 -25.74
C LYS A 174 27.74 0.41 -26.99
N SER A 175 28.31 0.87 -28.11
CA SER A 175 28.47 0.08 -29.34
C SER A 175 29.95 -0.05 -29.70
N SER A 176 30.28 -0.97 -30.61
CA SER A 176 31.62 -1.09 -31.23
C SER A 176 31.73 -0.22 -32.48
N GLU A 177 30.58 0.13 -33.05
CA GLU A 177 30.47 1.02 -34.19
C GLU A 177 30.17 2.43 -33.68
N ASN A 178 31.01 3.39 -34.08
CA ASN A 178 30.80 4.82 -33.88
C ASN A 178 29.65 5.37 -34.76
N GLN A 179 28.75 4.52 -35.25
CA GLN A 179 27.69 4.89 -36.17
C GLN A 179 26.33 4.88 -35.46
N SER A 180 25.67 6.02 -35.57
CA SER A 180 24.31 6.29 -35.14
C SER A 180 23.29 5.67 -36.11
N GLU A 181 22.20 5.11 -35.61
CA GLU A 181 21.02 4.81 -36.46
C GLU A 181 20.31 6.09 -36.95
N ASN A 182 20.56 7.27 -36.34
CA ASN A 182 19.83 8.53 -36.60
C ASN A 182 20.69 9.81 -36.74
N GLY A 183 21.99 9.71 -37.07
CA GLY A 183 22.85 10.87 -37.34
C GLY A 183 23.38 11.66 -36.11
N THR A 184 23.06 11.29 -34.87
CA THR A 184 23.61 11.94 -33.67
C THR A 184 24.83 11.19 -33.12
N PRO A 185 25.99 11.85 -32.89
CA PRO A 185 27.18 11.19 -32.34
C PRO A 185 26.88 10.59 -30.95
N LEU A 186 27.04 9.26 -30.82
CA LEU A 186 26.95 8.58 -29.53
C LEU A 186 28.15 8.97 -28.67
N ASN A 187 27.90 9.43 -27.45
CA ASN A 187 28.97 9.72 -26.50
C ASN A 187 29.12 8.56 -25.51
N PRO A 188 30.35 8.24 -25.08
CA PRO A 188 30.59 7.25 -24.06
C PRO A 188 29.97 7.70 -22.73
N LEU A 189 29.55 6.72 -21.93
CA LEU A 189 29.09 6.98 -20.57
C LEU A 189 30.29 7.02 -19.64
N HIS A 190 30.54 8.19 -19.05
CA HIS A 190 31.68 8.37 -18.15
C HIS A 190 31.31 8.71 -16.70
N TRP A 191 30.16 9.34 -16.47
CA TRP A 191 29.82 9.88 -15.16
C TRP A 191 28.33 9.77 -14.83
N PHE A 192 28.05 9.32 -13.61
CA PHE A 192 26.72 9.31 -13.00
C PHE A 192 26.80 10.10 -11.70
N GLN A 193 25.94 11.11 -11.53
CA GLN A 193 25.90 11.92 -10.31
C GLN A 193 24.51 11.93 -9.68
N PHE A 194 24.40 11.57 -8.41
CA PHE A 194 23.17 11.70 -7.64
C PHE A 194 23.48 12.41 -6.32
N ALA A 195 23.22 13.72 -6.27
CA ALA A 195 23.68 14.55 -5.17
C ALA A 195 25.20 14.44 -5.04
N ASP A 196 25.72 13.96 -3.90
CA ASP A 196 27.14 13.69 -3.63
C ASP A 196 27.62 12.32 -4.13
N ASP A 197 26.73 11.31 -4.18
CA ASP A 197 27.05 9.98 -4.68
C ASP A 197 27.41 10.03 -6.17
N ALA A 198 28.62 9.61 -6.53
CA ALA A 198 29.04 9.53 -7.93
C ALA A 198 29.53 8.12 -8.31
N ALA A 199 29.26 7.74 -9.56
CA ALA A 199 29.84 6.56 -10.19
C ALA A 199 30.55 6.95 -11.49
N VAL A 200 31.84 6.69 -11.56
CA VAL A 200 32.69 6.94 -12.72
C VAL A 200 32.87 5.65 -13.51
N VAL A 201 32.63 5.69 -14.81
CA VAL A 201 32.63 4.48 -15.64
C VAL A 201 33.58 4.63 -16.83
N SER A 202 34.40 3.61 -17.09
CA SER A 202 35.25 3.58 -18.28
C SER A 202 35.51 2.18 -18.82
N GLY A 203 36.04 2.09 -20.03
CA GLY A 203 36.55 0.82 -20.59
C GLY A 203 38.00 0.52 -20.19
N GLN A 204 38.77 1.55 -19.82
CA GLN A 204 40.20 1.44 -19.49
C GLN A 204 40.54 2.11 -18.15
N GLU A 205 41.53 1.58 -17.44
CA GLU A 205 41.99 2.14 -16.15
C GLU A 205 42.58 3.53 -16.32
N LYS A 206 43.32 3.75 -17.40
CA LYS A 206 43.90 5.06 -17.74
C LYS A 206 42.82 6.14 -17.85
N GLU A 207 41.73 5.86 -18.56
CA GLU A 207 40.61 6.78 -18.71
C GLU A 207 39.91 7.05 -17.38
N ASN A 208 39.71 6.01 -16.56
CA ASN A 208 39.12 6.18 -15.22
C ASN A 208 40.00 7.08 -14.35
N GLN A 209 41.30 6.79 -14.31
CA GLN A 209 42.28 7.55 -13.54
C GLN A 209 42.35 9.02 -13.97
N MET A 210 42.24 9.31 -15.27
CA MET A 210 42.18 10.69 -15.77
C MET A 210 40.94 11.44 -15.24
N LEU A 211 39.77 10.79 -15.22
CA LEU A 211 38.55 11.36 -14.67
C LEU A 211 38.65 11.58 -13.15
N LEU A 212 39.22 10.61 -12.42
CA LEU A 212 39.47 10.72 -10.97
C LEU A 212 40.44 11.85 -10.63
N ASN A 213 41.52 11.99 -11.39
CA ASN A 213 42.48 13.09 -11.23
C ASN A 213 41.78 14.45 -11.44
N ARG A 214 40.90 14.54 -12.45
CA ARG A 214 40.17 15.79 -12.72
C ARG A 214 39.16 16.11 -11.62
N PHE A 215 38.45 15.11 -11.12
CA PHE A 215 37.57 15.29 -9.97
C PHE A 215 38.33 15.71 -8.72
N THR A 216 39.50 15.12 -8.47
CA THR A 216 40.38 15.49 -7.35
C THR A 216 40.80 16.96 -7.42
N ILE A 217 41.20 17.45 -8.60
CA ILE A 217 41.54 18.86 -8.81
C ILE A 217 40.32 19.77 -8.55
N TRP A 218 39.13 19.36 -9.01
CA TRP A 218 37.92 20.11 -8.75
C TRP A 218 37.55 20.14 -7.26
N CYS A 219 37.68 19.02 -6.55
CA CYS A 219 37.47 18.95 -5.10
C CYS A 219 38.46 19.86 -4.34
N GLN A 220 39.72 19.92 -4.76
CA GLN A 220 40.71 20.85 -4.19
C GLN A 220 40.28 22.31 -4.38
N TRP A 221 39.83 22.67 -5.58
CA TRP A 221 39.30 24.02 -5.86
C TRP A 221 38.03 24.34 -5.05
N ALA A 222 37.10 23.39 -4.95
CA ALA A 222 35.86 23.51 -4.19
C ALA A 222 36.07 23.37 -2.66
N GLN A 223 37.30 23.07 -2.22
CA GLN A 223 37.66 22.76 -0.83
C GLN A 223 36.83 21.61 -0.19
N MET A 224 36.49 20.61 -0.99
CA MET A 224 35.75 19.41 -0.56
C MET A 224 36.71 18.21 -0.44
N ILE A 225 36.44 17.34 0.52
CA ILE A 225 37.30 16.20 0.85
C ILE A 225 36.66 14.89 0.37
N ILE A 226 37.42 14.13 -0.43
CA ILE A 226 37.02 12.79 -0.85
C ILE A 226 37.30 11.78 0.27
N ARG A 227 36.31 10.96 0.62
CA ARG A 227 36.44 9.85 1.58
C ARG A 227 36.91 8.59 0.89
N VAL A 228 38.22 8.52 0.63
CA VAL A 228 38.83 7.38 -0.09
C VAL A 228 38.52 6.04 0.59
N ASP A 229 38.36 6.00 1.91
CA ASP A 229 37.98 4.82 2.69
C ASP A 229 36.59 4.25 2.37
N LYS A 230 35.70 5.09 1.82
CA LYS A 230 34.33 4.72 1.42
C LYS A 230 34.15 4.64 -0.09
N CYS A 231 35.10 5.14 -0.86
CA CYS A 231 35.17 4.91 -2.30
C CYS A 231 35.40 3.42 -2.57
N SER A 232 34.99 2.94 -3.75
CA SER A 232 35.30 1.56 -4.16
C SER A 232 35.41 1.41 -5.67
N THR A 233 36.21 0.45 -6.13
CA THR A 233 36.34 0.14 -7.56
C THR A 233 35.90 -1.29 -7.87
N PHE A 234 35.24 -1.47 -9.00
CA PHE A 234 34.80 -2.75 -9.54
C PHE A 234 35.24 -2.87 -11.00
N GLY A 235 35.83 -4.01 -11.38
CA GLY A 235 36.39 -4.23 -12.71
C GLY A 235 35.89 -5.51 -13.38
N ILE A 236 35.56 -5.42 -14.66
CA ILE A 236 35.32 -6.54 -15.57
C ILE A 236 36.31 -6.44 -16.73
N ARG A 237 36.91 -7.56 -17.12
CA ARG A 237 37.76 -7.65 -18.32
C ARG A 237 37.54 -8.96 -19.05
N LYS A 238 37.92 -9.00 -20.32
CA LYS A 238 37.95 -10.23 -21.12
C LYS A 238 39.17 -11.07 -20.75
N GLN A 239 38.94 -12.36 -20.51
CA GLN A 239 39.96 -13.40 -20.45
C GLN A 239 39.64 -14.45 -21.52
N VAL A 240 40.44 -14.46 -22.60
CA VAL A 240 40.32 -15.37 -23.75
C VAL A 240 38.93 -15.33 -24.41
N THR A 241 37.96 -16.12 -23.93
CA THR A 241 36.56 -16.20 -24.42
C THR A 241 35.51 -15.97 -23.33
N LYS A 242 35.89 -15.51 -22.14
CA LYS A 242 34.95 -15.23 -21.04
C LYS A 242 35.25 -13.87 -20.40
N SER A 243 34.22 -13.26 -19.83
CA SER A 243 34.39 -12.10 -18.96
C SER A 243 34.74 -12.57 -17.56
N ILE A 244 35.65 -11.87 -16.88
CA ILE A 244 35.99 -12.11 -15.47
C ILE A 244 35.93 -10.82 -14.69
N GLN A 245 35.57 -10.92 -13.40
CA GLN A 245 35.81 -9.84 -12.45
C GLN A 245 37.31 -9.76 -12.14
N TYR A 246 37.83 -8.55 -11.99
CA TYR A 246 39.21 -8.31 -11.57
C TYR A 246 39.28 -7.09 -10.65
N LEU A 247 40.45 -6.82 -10.08
CA LEU A 247 40.68 -5.76 -9.09
C LEU A 247 41.44 -4.58 -9.72
N PRO A 248 40.78 -3.49 -10.16
CA PRO A 248 41.44 -2.35 -10.78
C PRO A 248 42.43 -1.65 -9.84
N LYS A 249 43.49 -1.06 -10.38
CA LYS A 249 44.47 -0.27 -9.61
C LYS A 249 44.30 1.21 -9.89
N LEU A 250 43.46 1.87 -9.10
CA LEU A 250 43.17 3.30 -9.21
C LEU A 250 43.51 4.03 -7.93
N PHE A 251 43.93 5.29 -8.06
CA PHE A 251 44.45 6.10 -6.96
C PHE A 251 43.71 7.43 -6.84
N ILE A 252 43.45 7.88 -5.63
CA ILE A 252 42.95 9.24 -5.33
C ILE A 252 43.88 9.82 -4.26
N ASN A 253 44.45 11.00 -4.50
CA ASN A 253 45.46 11.61 -3.61
C ASN A 253 46.62 10.66 -3.27
N ASN A 254 47.10 9.89 -4.25
CA ASN A 254 48.12 8.84 -4.11
C ASN A 254 47.75 7.66 -3.19
N CYS A 255 46.51 7.61 -2.68
CA CYS A 255 45.98 6.47 -1.94
C CYS A 255 45.28 5.50 -2.89
N LEU A 256 45.55 4.20 -2.76
CA LEU A 256 44.84 3.16 -3.51
C LEU A 256 43.36 3.15 -3.08
N VAL A 257 42.45 3.24 -4.03
CA VAL A 257 41.01 3.15 -3.75
C VAL A 257 40.66 1.70 -3.36
N PRO A 258 39.85 1.48 -2.30
CA PRO A 258 39.36 0.15 -1.96
C PRO A 258 38.73 -0.57 -3.15
N ARG A 259 38.88 -1.89 -3.21
CA ARG A 259 38.46 -2.70 -4.38
C ARG A 259 37.42 -3.70 -3.92
N VAL A 260 36.33 -3.81 -4.69
CA VAL A 260 35.28 -4.80 -4.42
C VAL A 260 35.89 -6.18 -4.59
N GLU A 261 35.84 -6.99 -3.53
CA GLU A 261 36.36 -8.35 -3.53
C GLU A 261 35.72 -9.20 -4.64
N LEU A 262 36.48 -10.19 -5.13
CA LEU A 262 36.00 -11.07 -6.20
C LEU A 262 34.77 -11.85 -5.73
N GLY A 263 33.69 -11.81 -6.51
CA GLY A 263 32.43 -12.47 -6.19
C GLY A 263 31.57 -11.74 -5.16
N LYS A 264 32.01 -10.60 -4.61
CA LYS A 264 31.19 -9.75 -3.74
C LYS A 264 30.44 -8.69 -4.54
N SER A 265 29.34 -8.22 -3.98
CA SER A 265 28.56 -7.11 -4.51
C SER A 265 29.06 -5.77 -3.98
N PHE A 266 28.69 -4.69 -4.69
CA PHE A 266 28.75 -3.33 -4.19
C PHE A 266 27.37 -2.70 -4.22
N ARG A 267 27.14 -1.68 -3.40
CA ARG A 267 25.87 -0.97 -3.30
C ARG A 267 25.99 0.42 -3.92
N TYR A 268 25.10 0.74 -4.86
CA TYR A 268 24.99 2.08 -5.44
C TYR A 268 23.53 2.52 -5.49
N LEU A 269 23.24 3.68 -4.91
CA LEU A 269 21.89 4.23 -4.73
C LEU A 269 20.89 3.20 -4.16
N GLY A 270 21.35 2.30 -3.28
CA GLY A 270 20.49 1.29 -2.67
C GLY A 270 20.19 0.05 -3.51
N ARG A 271 20.78 -0.11 -4.71
CA ARG A 271 20.78 -1.37 -5.47
C ARG A 271 22.12 -2.10 -5.28
N TYR A 272 22.10 -3.42 -5.15
CA TYR A 272 23.30 -4.25 -5.17
C TYR A 272 23.68 -4.63 -6.61
N PHE A 273 24.98 -4.61 -6.89
CA PHE A 273 25.57 -4.99 -8.15
C PHE A 273 26.71 -5.96 -7.89
N ASP A 274 26.66 -7.13 -8.54
CA ASP A 274 27.76 -8.09 -8.55
C ASP A 274 28.11 -8.47 -9.99
N PHE A 275 29.15 -9.30 -10.16
CA PHE A 275 29.56 -9.77 -11.48
C PHE A 275 28.48 -10.58 -12.21
N ASN A 276 27.68 -11.36 -11.47
CA ASN A 276 26.64 -12.22 -12.02
C ASN A 276 25.31 -11.49 -12.25
N MET A 277 25.21 -10.22 -11.84
CA MET A 277 23.95 -9.48 -11.73
C MET A 277 22.91 -10.30 -10.96
N SER A 278 23.32 -10.97 -9.88
CA SER A 278 22.40 -11.69 -9.00
C SER A 278 21.61 -10.71 -8.13
N ASP A 279 20.39 -11.10 -7.76
CA ASP A 279 19.55 -10.37 -6.81
C ASP A 279 19.61 -11.00 -5.41
N ASP A 280 20.57 -11.88 -5.12
CA ASP A 280 20.56 -12.67 -3.88
C ASP A 280 20.68 -11.83 -2.60
N ASP A 281 21.50 -10.78 -2.61
CA ASP A 281 21.57 -9.83 -1.49
C ASP A 281 20.22 -9.12 -1.27
N HIS A 282 19.54 -8.73 -2.36
CA HIS A 282 18.21 -8.15 -2.28
C HIS A 282 17.16 -9.16 -1.79
N LYS A 283 17.23 -10.41 -2.23
CA LYS A 283 16.35 -11.48 -1.76
C LYS A 283 16.52 -11.72 -0.26
N SER A 284 17.75 -11.81 0.23
CA SER A 284 18.04 -12.00 1.66
C SER A 284 17.55 -10.81 2.47
N GLU A 285 17.96 -9.58 2.14
CA GLU A 285 17.59 -8.39 2.92
C GLU A 285 16.07 -8.17 2.97
N VAL A 286 15.35 -8.42 1.87
CA VAL A 286 13.88 -8.35 1.84
C VAL A 286 13.25 -9.44 2.68
N TYR A 287 13.75 -10.67 2.57
CA TYR A 287 13.22 -11.81 3.31
C TYR A 287 13.39 -11.61 4.82
N ASP A 288 14.59 -11.20 5.24
CA ASP A 288 14.93 -10.95 6.63
C ASP A 288 14.12 -9.77 7.18
N THR A 289 14.04 -8.67 6.44
CA THR A 289 13.24 -7.49 6.82
C THR A 289 11.75 -7.84 6.96
N LEU A 290 11.19 -8.58 5.99
CA LEU A 290 9.79 -8.99 6.04
C LEU A 290 9.53 -9.88 7.26
N THR A 291 10.38 -10.88 7.47
CA THR A 291 10.23 -11.86 8.56
C THR A 291 10.34 -11.19 9.92
N ASN A 292 11.36 -10.33 10.11
CA ASN A 292 11.57 -9.62 11.38
C ASN A 292 10.39 -8.71 11.72
N ILE A 293 9.93 -7.89 10.77
CA ILE A 293 8.80 -6.97 11.04
C ILE A 293 7.49 -7.75 11.26
N LEU A 294 7.27 -8.85 10.54
CA LEU A 294 6.07 -9.68 10.76
C LEU A 294 6.08 -10.36 12.13
N ASN A 295 7.24 -10.83 12.61
CA ASN A 295 7.41 -11.33 13.97
C ASN A 295 7.09 -10.25 15.01
N GLU A 296 7.68 -9.06 14.87
CA GLU A 296 7.41 -7.93 15.77
C GLU A 296 5.91 -7.60 15.81
N ILE A 297 5.23 -7.52 14.65
CA ILE A 297 3.79 -7.26 14.60
C ILE A 297 2.98 -8.39 15.24
N ASP A 298 3.43 -9.63 15.08
CA ASP A 298 2.75 -10.80 15.63
C ASP A 298 2.82 -10.86 17.16
N ASP A 299 3.93 -10.45 17.75
CA ASP A 299 4.12 -10.42 19.21
C ASP A 299 3.29 -9.33 19.89
N LEU A 300 2.92 -8.27 19.16
CA LEU A 300 2.11 -7.19 19.74
C LEU A 300 0.69 -7.68 20.09
N PRO A 301 0.12 -7.29 21.27
CA PRO A 301 -1.23 -7.64 21.70
C PRO A 301 -2.31 -6.77 21.01
N LEU A 302 -2.19 -6.62 19.69
CA LEU A 302 -3.07 -5.79 18.89
C LEU A 302 -4.27 -6.57 18.35
N HIS A 303 -5.38 -5.85 18.17
CA HIS A 303 -6.52 -6.34 17.41
C HIS A 303 -6.09 -6.80 16.00
N PRO A 304 -6.57 -7.93 15.45
CA PRO A 304 -6.15 -8.46 14.15
C PRO A 304 -6.23 -7.44 12.99
N LYS A 305 -7.30 -6.65 12.94
CA LYS A 305 -7.44 -5.52 12.00
C LYS A 305 -6.26 -4.55 12.04
N ASN A 306 -5.75 -4.23 13.24
CA ASN A 306 -4.64 -3.29 13.39
C ASN A 306 -3.31 -3.92 12.92
N LYS A 307 -3.11 -5.23 13.15
CA LYS A 307 -1.95 -5.96 12.58
C LYS A 307 -1.97 -5.94 11.04
N ILE A 308 -3.14 -6.19 10.45
CA ILE A 308 -3.34 -6.12 9.00
C ILE A 308 -3.12 -4.69 8.47
N LEU A 309 -3.53 -3.68 9.22
CA LEU A 309 -3.31 -2.27 8.88
C LEU A 309 -1.81 -1.92 8.91
N LEU A 310 -1.08 -2.39 9.93
CA LEU A 310 0.37 -2.22 10.04
C LEU A 310 1.09 -2.89 8.87
N TYR A 311 0.71 -4.13 8.56
CA TYR A 311 1.22 -4.86 7.40
C TYR A 311 1.00 -4.07 6.09
N SER A 312 -0.25 -3.66 5.84
CA SER A 312 -0.62 -3.04 4.56
C SER A 312 0.01 -1.65 4.37
N ARG A 313 0.19 -0.88 5.46
CA ARG A 313 0.72 0.49 5.40
C ARG A 313 2.24 0.57 5.54
N TYR A 314 2.83 -0.20 6.44
CA TYR A 314 4.25 -0.05 6.81
C TYR A 314 5.12 -1.15 6.20
N VAL A 315 4.77 -2.42 6.39
CA VAL A 315 5.61 -3.56 5.96
C VAL A 315 5.86 -3.51 4.45
N LEU A 316 4.79 -3.42 3.66
CA LEU A 316 4.90 -3.34 2.20
C LEU A 316 5.69 -2.12 1.74
N SER A 317 5.62 -0.99 2.46
CA SER A 317 6.39 0.22 2.12
C SER A 317 7.90 0.01 2.33
N LYS A 318 8.29 -0.69 3.41
CA LYS A 318 9.70 -0.94 3.76
C LYS A 318 10.40 -1.80 2.71
N ILE A 319 9.71 -2.83 2.21
CA ILE A 319 10.27 -3.73 1.18
C ILE A 319 10.09 -3.21 -0.25
N SER A 320 9.31 -2.12 -0.45
CA SER A 320 9.00 -1.58 -1.78
C SER A 320 10.23 -1.20 -2.57
N TRP A 321 11.24 -0.63 -1.89
CA TRP A 321 12.44 -0.14 -2.55
C TRP A 321 13.17 -1.25 -3.28
N HIS A 322 13.39 -2.38 -2.60
CA HIS A 322 14.00 -3.56 -3.21
C HIS A 322 13.21 -4.04 -4.43
N PHE A 323 11.89 -4.09 -4.35
CA PHE A 323 11.06 -4.44 -5.51
C PHE A 323 11.12 -3.46 -6.67
N THR A 324 11.49 -2.20 -6.44
CA THR A 324 11.57 -1.18 -7.51
C THR A 324 12.92 -1.22 -8.23
N VAL A 325 14.02 -1.47 -7.51
CA VAL A 325 15.37 -1.37 -8.07
C VAL A 325 15.98 -2.70 -8.51
N SER A 326 15.50 -3.83 -8.00
CA SER A 326 16.02 -5.17 -8.33
C SER A 326 15.19 -5.88 -9.40
N ASP A 327 15.77 -6.93 -9.98
CA ASP A 327 15.13 -7.73 -11.04
C ASP A 327 14.65 -9.10 -10.49
N ILE A 328 14.23 -9.13 -9.22
CA ILE A 328 13.77 -10.35 -8.53
C ILE A 328 12.65 -11.05 -9.32
N GLY A 329 12.77 -12.37 -9.49
CA GLY A 329 11.76 -13.17 -10.16
C GLY A 329 10.41 -13.21 -9.42
N LYS A 330 9.31 -12.95 -10.14
CA LYS A 330 7.93 -13.02 -9.60
C LYS A 330 7.63 -14.35 -8.91
N THR A 331 8.12 -15.46 -9.46
CA THR A 331 7.94 -16.80 -8.88
C THR A 331 8.54 -16.88 -7.47
N TRP A 332 9.75 -16.35 -7.27
CA TRP A 332 10.37 -16.32 -5.95
C TRP A 332 9.58 -15.46 -4.96
N VAL A 333 9.05 -14.31 -5.40
CA VAL A 333 8.20 -13.45 -4.55
C VAL A 333 6.94 -14.20 -4.11
N ASN A 334 6.28 -14.91 -5.02
CA ASN A 334 5.11 -15.73 -4.70
C ASN A 334 5.47 -16.87 -3.72
N ASP A 335 6.53 -17.61 -4.01
CA ASP A 335 6.84 -18.83 -3.27
C ASP A 335 7.40 -18.56 -1.88
N LYS A 336 8.17 -17.47 -1.72
CA LYS A 336 8.83 -17.13 -0.46
C LYS A 336 8.09 -16.04 0.31
N LEU A 337 7.84 -14.89 -0.30
CA LEU A 337 7.30 -13.72 0.41
C LEU A 337 5.79 -13.79 0.61
N ASP A 338 5.01 -14.14 -0.43
CA ASP A 338 3.57 -14.32 -0.27
C ASP A 338 3.26 -15.47 0.69
N SER A 339 4.05 -16.55 0.67
CA SER A 339 3.89 -17.69 1.58
C SER A 339 4.00 -17.27 3.05
N ILE A 340 5.04 -16.49 3.40
CA ILE A 340 5.22 -15.96 4.75
C ILE A 340 4.10 -15.00 5.10
N ALA A 341 3.87 -13.96 4.29
CA ALA A 341 2.83 -12.98 4.55
C ALA A 341 1.45 -13.64 4.73
N SER A 342 1.12 -14.61 3.89
CA SER A 342 -0.12 -15.37 3.96
C SER A 342 -0.23 -16.19 5.25
N THR A 343 0.87 -16.75 5.75
CA THR A 343 0.90 -17.48 7.02
C THR A 343 0.52 -16.58 8.20
N TYR A 344 1.14 -15.40 8.32
CA TYR A 344 0.80 -14.44 9.37
C TYR A 344 -0.61 -13.88 9.23
N ILE A 345 -1.04 -13.53 8.02
CA ILE A 345 -2.41 -13.05 7.76
C ILE A 345 -3.43 -14.12 8.19
N ARG A 346 -3.21 -15.40 7.85
CA ARG A 346 -4.08 -16.49 8.31
C ARG A 346 -4.06 -16.64 9.82
N LYS A 347 -2.89 -16.58 10.46
CA LYS A 347 -2.73 -16.64 11.92
C LYS A 347 -3.54 -15.55 12.62
N TRP A 348 -3.38 -14.29 12.20
CA TRP A 348 -4.09 -13.16 12.81
C TRP A 348 -5.61 -13.24 12.65
N LEU A 349 -6.07 -13.80 11.52
CA LEU A 349 -7.49 -13.96 11.20
C LEU A 349 -8.09 -15.30 11.65
N GLU A 350 -7.30 -16.15 12.32
CA GLU A 350 -7.69 -17.50 12.75
C GLU A 350 -8.23 -18.37 11.60
N LEU A 351 -7.66 -18.20 10.41
CA LEU A 351 -7.97 -19.00 9.24
C LEU A 351 -7.11 -20.26 9.21
N PRO A 352 -7.67 -21.45 8.89
CA PRO A 352 -6.87 -22.66 8.73
C PRO A 352 -5.89 -22.51 7.55
N ILE A 353 -4.79 -23.28 7.56
CA ILE A 353 -3.75 -23.21 6.51
C ILE A 353 -4.33 -23.46 5.10
N SER A 354 -5.33 -24.34 4.99
CA SER A 354 -6.05 -24.65 3.76
C SER A 354 -7.06 -23.57 3.32
N ALA A 355 -7.30 -22.54 4.13
CA ALA A 355 -8.20 -21.45 3.77
C ALA A 355 -7.62 -20.58 2.65
N THR A 356 -8.52 -20.18 1.75
CA THR A 356 -8.24 -19.17 0.74
C THR A 356 -8.10 -17.79 1.40
N LEU A 357 -7.20 -16.96 0.86
CA LEU A 357 -7.15 -15.54 1.18
C LEU A 357 -7.89 -14.67 0.16
N SER A 358 -8.43 -15.24 -0.92
CA SER A 358 -9.08 -14.46 -1.99
C SER A 358 -10.13 -13.49 -1.45
N ASN A 359 -10.96 -13.92 -0.49
CA ASN A 359 -11.99 -13.07 0.11
C ASN A 359 -11.40 -11.83 0.80
N VAL A 360 -10.31 -11.99 1.57
CA VAL A 360 -9.73 -10.88 2.36
C VAL A 360 -8.92 -9.91 1.50
N LEU A 361 -8.48 -10.33 0.32
CA LEU A 361 -7.77 -9.48 -0.66
C LEU A 361 -8.71 -8.54 -1.43
N LEU A 362 -10.02 -8.81 -1.39
CA LEU A 362 -11.02 -7.94 -2.02
C LEU A 362 -11.22 -6.62 -1.26
N PRO A 363 -11.78 -5.59 -1.91
CA PRO A 363 -12.10 -4.33 -1.24
C PRO A 363 -13.20 -4.49 -0.18
N HIS A 364 -13.28 -3.51 0.74
CA HIS A 364 -14.29 -3.51 1.81
C HIS A 364 -15.73 -3.56 1.29
N ASN A 365 -16.08 -2.82 0.23
CA ASN A 365 -17.43 -2.87 -0.34
C ASN A 365 -17.80 -4.23 -0.98
N LYS A 366 -16.86 -5.17 -1.06
CA LYS A 366 -17.03 -6.56 -1.47
C LYS A 366 -16.71 -7.54 -0.33
N PHE A 367 -16.90 -7.11 0.92
CA PHE A 367 -16.72 -7.91 2.14
C PHE A 367 -15.28 -8.37 2.41
N GLY A 368 -14.29 -7.81 1.71
CA GLY A 368 -12.88 -8.07 1.94
C GLY A 368 -12.23 -7.08 2.91
N LEU A 369 -10.92 -7.26 3.12
CA LEU A 369 -10.11 -6.43 4.01
C LEU A 369 -9.15 -5.50 3.27
N ASN A 370 -9.24 -5.43 1.94
CA ASN A 370 -8.42 -4.60 1.07
C ASN A 370 -6.91 -4.88 1.22
N ILE A 371 -6.55 -6.13 1.52
CA ILE A 371 -5.17 -6.57 1.74
C ILE A 371 -4.47 -6.78 0.40
N ILE A 372 -3.18 -6.49 0.34
CA ILE A 372 -2.32 -6.69 -0.82
C ILE A 372 -1.17 -7.65 -0.42
N LEU A 373 -0.86 -8.63 -1.25
CA LEU A 373 0.29 -9.53 -1.04
C LEU A 373 1.59 -8.92 -1.60
N PRO A 374 2.77 -9.36 -1.12
CA PRO A 374 4.06 -8.88 -1.63
C PRO A 374 4.18 -8.96 -3.15
N SER A 375 3.67 -10.02 -3.79
CA SER A 375 3.64 -10.20 -5.25
C SER A 375 2.91 -9.10 -6.00
N THR A 376 1.77 -8.66 -5.47
CA THR A 376 0.98 -7.58 -6.04
C THR A 376 1.72 -6.25 -5.88
N LYS A 377 2.34 -6.04 -4.71
CA LYS A 377 3.15 -4.85 -4.46
C LYS A 377 4.39 -4.81 -5.37
N PHE A 378 5.04 -5.95 -5.58
CA PHE A 378 6.14 -6.12 -6.50
C PHE A 378 5.74 -5.70 -7.92
N LEU A 379 4.60 -6.19 -8.43
CA LEU A 379 4.10 -5.78 -9.74
C LEU A 379 3.84 -4.27 -9.83
N GLN A 380 3.27 -3.66 -8.78
CA GLN A 380 3.10 -2.20 -8.75
C GLN A 380 4.45 -1.46 -8.81
N CYS A 381 5.45 -1.91 -8.05
CA CYS A 381 6.79 -1.32 -8.04
C CYS A 381 7.47 -1.45 -9.42
N GLN A 382 7.36 -2.61 -10.06
CA GLN A 382 7.91 -2.86 -11.40
C GLN A 382 7.21 -2.02 -12.47
N THR A 383 5.89 -1.87 -12.42
CA THR A 383 5.14 -0.96 -13.31
C THR A 383 5.57 0.50 -13.11
N VAL A 384 5.81 0.95 -11.86
CA VAL A 384 6.32 2.31 -11.59
C VAL A 384 7.72 2.48 -12.17
N SER A 385 8.61 1.51 -11.94
CA SER A 385 10.00 1.56 -12.41
C SER A 385 10.06 1.66 -13.94
N ARG A 386 9.34 0.79 -14.64
CA ARG A 386 9.32 0.83 -16.10
C ARG A 386 8.64 2.03 -16.69
N LYS A 387 7.57 2.54 -16.07
CA LYS A 387 6.95 3.78 -16.50
C LYS A 387 7.90 4.96 -16.36
N ALA A 388 8.66 5.04 -15.27
CA ALA A 388 9.66 6.07 -15.08
C ALA A 388 10.73 6.07 -16.18
N LEU A 389 11.24 4.89 -16.57
CA LEU A 389 12.18 4.76 -17.69
C LEU A 389 11.54 5.13 -19.03
N LYS A 390 10.28 4.73 -19.26
CA LYS A 390 9.52 5.05 -20.47
C LYS A 390 9.29 6.55 -20.64
N SER A 391 8.89 7.24 -19.58
CA SER A 391 8.55 8.66 -19.60
C SER A 391 9.72 9.58 -19.30
N SER A 392 10.94 9.05 -19.19
CA SER A 392 12.14 9.84 -18.95
C SER A 392 12.35 10.86 -20.07
N PRO A 393 12.64 12.13 -19.75
CA PRO A 393 13.01 13.14 -20.76
C PRO A 393 14.39 12.87 -21.38
N ASN A 394 15.23 12.07 -20.72
CA ASN A 394 16.52 11.64 -21.27
C ASN A 394 16.30 10.52 -22.31
N GLU A 395 16.61 10.82 -23.57
CA GLU A 395 16.44 9.90 -24.70
C GLU A 395 17.26 8.60 -24.53
N ALA A 396 18.45 8.67 -23.94
CA ALA A 396 19.27 7.49 -23.71
C ALA A 396 18.63 6.49 -22.72
N ILE A 397 17.82 6.99 -21.78
CA ILE A 397 17.04 6.17 -20.86
C ILE A 397 15.79 5.62 -21.54
N ASN A 398 15.12 6.42 -22.38
CA ASN A 398 13.99 5.94 -23.16
C ASN A 398 14.41 4.81 -24.13
N ASN A 399 15.57 4.94 -24.77
CA ASN A 399 16.13 3.90 -25.63
C ASN A 399 16.53 2.66 -24.81
N LEU A 400 17.10 2.83 -23.61
CA LEU A 400 17.31 1.71 -22.68
C LEU A 400 16.01 0.97 -22.35
N TRP A 401 14.91 1.70 -22.12
CA TRP A 401 13.60 1.09 -21.92
C TRP A 401 13.15 0.31 -23.16
N LYS A 402 13.30 0.85 -24.38
CA LYS A 402 12.96 0.15 -25.64
C LYS A 402 13.78 -1.14 -25.79
N ASP A 403 15.10 -1.06 -25.63
CA ASP A 403 16.01 -2.20 -25.74
C ASP A 403 15.62 -3.34 -24.81
N THR A 404 15.19 -3.01 -23.58
CA THR A 404 14.79 -3.98 -22.57
C THR A 404 13.34 -4.46 -22.72
N SER A 405 12.49 -3.75 -23.46
CA SER A 405 11.07 -4.07 -23.66
C SER A 405 10.83 -5.32 -24.49
N ASN A 406 11.74 -5.60 -25.43
CA ASN A 406 11.57 -6.70 -26.40
C ASN A 406 11.89 -8.08 -25.81
N HIS A 407 12.38 -8.14 -24.57
CA HIS A 407 12.54 -9.40 -23.86
C HIS A 407 11.17 -9.99 -23.52
N LYS A 408 10.90 -11.24 -23.95
CA LYS A 408 9.61 -11.96 -23.80
C LYS A 408 9.03 -12.03 -22.38
N ASN A 409 9.77 -11.59 -21.35
CA ASN A 409 9.44 -11.74 -19.93
C ASN A 409 8.94 -10.44 -19.25
N VAL A 410 8.86 -9.30 -19.94
CA VAL A 410 8.42 -8.03 -19.33
C VAL A 410 6.88 -7.93 -19.32
N GLN A 411 6.24 -8.66 -18.42
CA GLN A 411 4.76 -8.72 -18.33
C GLN A 411 4.11 -7.43 -17.79
N TYR A 412 4.89 -6.56 -17.16
CA TYR A 412 4.40 -5.40 -16.40
C TYR A 412 4.23 -4.12 -17.23
N ASP A 413 4.70 -4.09 -18.48
CA ASP A 413 4.40 -2.99 -19.44
C ASP A 413 2.94 -2.96 -19.91
N LYS A 414 2.23 -4.07 -19.75
CA LYS A 414 0.82 -4.17 -20.14
C LYS A 414 -0.09 -3.31 -19.25
N CYS A 415 0.35 -2.97 -18.04
CA CYS A 415 -0.43 -2.18 -17.08
C CYS A 415 -0.13 -0.69 -17.24
N LYS A 416 -1.15 0.17 -17.38
CA LYS A 416 -0.93 1.62 -17.59
C LYS A 416 -0.55 2.35 -16.29
N ASN A 417 -1.02 1.83 -15.15
CA ASN A 417 -0.78 2.39 -13.83
C ASN A 417 -0.93 1.31 -12.72
N THR A 418 -0.61 1.69 -11.48
CA THR A 418 -0.67 0.78 -10.31
C THR A 418 -2.08 0.40 -9.86
N LYS A 419 -3.11 1.18 -10.22
CA LYS A 419 -4.53 0.85 -9.99
C LYS A 419 -4.98 -0.25 -10.95
N ASP A 420 -4.52 -0.22 -12.20
CA ASP A 420 -4.84 -1.27 -13.18
C ASP A 420 -4.32 -2.63 -12.70
N VAL A 421 -3.07 -2.68 -12.20
CA VAL A 421 -2.48 -3.88 -11.58
C VAL A 421 -3.39 -4.44 -10.48
N LEU A 422 -3.84 -3.59 -9.56
CA LEU A 422 -4.71 -4.00 -8.46
C LEU A 422 -6.08 -4.47 -8.95
N ASN A 423 -6.68 -3.79 -9.92
CA ASN A 423 -7.98 -4.13 -10.45
C ASN A 423 -7.93 -5.48 -11.18
N THR A 424 -6.89 -5.74 -11.97
CA THR A 424 -6.69 -7.04 -12.64
C THR A 424 -6.56 -8.17 -11.63
N ILE A 425 -5.73 -8.00 -10.58
CA ILE A 425 -5.52 -9.04 -9.57
C ILE A 425 -6.78 -9.27 -8.73
N ARG A 426 -7.49 -8.21 -8.34
CA ARG A 426 -8.76 -8.33 -7.61
C ARG A 426 -9.80 -9.05 -8.43
N LYS A 427 -9.92 -8.74 -9.72
CA LYS A 427 -10.82 -9.45 -10.64
C LYS A 427 -10.49 -10.95 -10.68
N GLN A 428 -9.21 -11.32 -10.76
CA GLN A 428 -8.81 -12.74 -10.69
C GLN A 428 -9.23 -13.42 -9.36
N HIS A 429 -9.16 -12.71 -8.23
CA HIS A 429 -9.64 -13.25 -6.95
C HIS A 429 -11.16 -13.37 -6.89
N GLU A 430 -11.90 -12.42 -7.46
CA GLU A 430 -13.37 -12.49 -7.60
C GLU A 430 -13.78 -13.67 -8.46
N ASP A 431 -13.18 -13.81 -9.65
CA ASP A 431 -13.44 -14.92 -10.58
C ASP A 431 -13.14 -16.27 -9.89
N LYS A 432 -12.03 -16.35 -9.15
CA LYS A 432 -11.67 -17.56 -8.38
C LYS A 432 -12.71 -17.89 -7.30
N LEU A 433 -13.27 -16.91 -6.61
CA LEU A 433 -14.31 -17.12 -5.60
C LEU A 433 -15.63 -17.57 -6.23
N GLN A 434 -16.00 -16.94 -7.34
CA GLN A 434 -17.28 -17.19 -7.99
C GLN A 434 -17.32 -18.54 -8.73
N HIS A 435 -16.23 -18.91 -9.40
CA HIS A 435 -16.22 -20.03 -10.34
C HIS A 435 -15.38 -21.23 -9.89
N HIS A 436 -14.36 -21.04 -9.05
CA HIS A 436 -13.45 -22.14 -8.67
C HIS A 436 -13.62 -22.62 -7.22
N LEU A 437 -14.07 -21.75 -6.31
CA LEU A 437 -14.17 -22.06 -4.87
C LEU A 437 -15.62 -22.20 -4.42
N ILE A 438 -16.27 -23.31 -4.76
CA ILE A 438 -17.71 -23.54 -4.50
C ILE A 438 -18.08 -23.31 -3.02
N SER A 439 -17.31 -23.85 -2.08
CA SER A 439 -17.62 -23.75 -0.64
C SER A 439 -17.24 -22.39 -0.05
N GLN A 440 -15.99 -21.95 -0.25
CA GLN A 440 -15.45 -20.72 0.35
C GLN A 440 -15.94 -19.44 -0.35
N GLY A 441 -16.43 -19.56 -1.59
CA GLY A 441 -17.07 -18.50 -2.35
C GLY A 441 -18.59 -18.47 -2.23
N SER A 442 -19.22 -19.44 -1.55
CA SER A 442 -20.69 -19.55 -1.46
C SER A 442 -21.34 -18.27 -0.90
N PHE A 443 -20.79 -17.73 0.20
CA PHE A 443 -21.25 -16.46 0.77
C PHE A 443 -21.19 -15.32 -0.25
N PHE A 444 -20.03 -15.16 -0.89
CA PHE A 444 -19.77 -14.11 -1.88
C PHE A 444 -20.74 -14.21 -3.07
N SER A 445 -20.91 -15.41 -3.63
CA SER A 445 -21.79 -15.70 -4.77
C SER A 445 -23.28 -15.48 -4.46
N ASN A 446 -23.71 -15.69 -3.21
CA ASN A 446 -25.09 -15.47 -2.79
C ASN A 446 -25.36 -13.98 -2.50
N ILE A 447 -24.44 -13.29 -1.83
CA ILE A 447 -24.67 -11.91 -1.41
C ILE A 447 -24.52 -10.89 -2.54
N ILE A 448 -23.55 -11.07 -3.45
CA ILE A 448 -23.31 -10.08 -4.51
C ILE A 448 -24.52 -9.88 -5.42
N LYS A 449 -25.32 -10.93 -5.63
CA LYS A 449 -26.53 -10.87 -6.46
C LYS A 449 -27.64 -10.00 -5.87
N HIS A 450 -27.59 -9.74 -4.56
CA HIS A 450 -28.74 -9.20 -3.82
C HIS A 450 -28.41 -8.08 -2.85
N SER A 451 -27.17 -7.59 -2.77
CA SER A 451 -26.77 -6.51 -1.85
C SER A 451 -26.36 -5.24 -2.61
N THR A 452 -26.51 -4.08 -1.96
CA THR A 452 -26.06 -2.80 -2.52
C THR A 452 -24.65 -2.43 -2.02
N LEU A 453 -23.87 -1.73 -2.84
CA LEU A 453 -22.56 -1.21 -2.43
C LEU A 453 -22.65 -0.26 -1.22
N SER A 454 -23.75 0.47 -1.07
CA SER A 454 -23.99 1.37 0.06
C SER A 454 -24.11 0.61 1.38
N PHE A 455 -24.94 -0.45 1.42
CA PHE A 455 -25.06 -1.29 2.62
C PHE A 455 -23.77 -2.06 2.92
N ASN A 456 -23.07 -2.57 1.90
CA ASN A 456 -21.81 -3.31 2.08
C ASN A 456 -20.72 -2.43 2.73
N SER A 457 -20.70 -1.14 2.37
CA SER A 457 -19.78 -0.17 2.96
C SER A 457 -20.12 0.11 4.43
N ILE A 458 -21.40 0.20 4.78
CA ILE A 458 -21.85 0.33 6.18
C ILE A 458 -21.50 -0.93 6.97
N TRP A 459 -21.78 -2.11 6.42
CA TRP A 459 -21.45 -3.40 7.04
C TRP A 459 -19.97 -3.52 7.37
N SER A 460 -19.10 -3.19 6.42
CA SER A 460 -17.64 -3.25 6.62
C SER A 460 -17.18 -2.27 7.69
N SER A 461 -17.81 -1.09 7.78
CA SER A 461 -17.54 -0.12 8.84
C SER A 461 -17.85 -0.70 10.22
N VAL A 462 -19.01 -1.36 10.36
CA VAL A 462 -19.43 -2.04 11.61
C VAL A 462 -18.48 -3.17 11.96
N GLN A 463 -18.23 -4.08 11.01
CA GLN A 463 -17.33 -5.22 11.17
C GLN A 463 -15.98 -4.78 11.74
N SER A 464 -15.43 -3.68 11.21
CA SER A 464 -14.12 -3.17 11.58
C SER A 464 -14.01 -2.62 13.01
N LYS A 465 -15.15 -2.44 13.72
CA LYS A 465 -15.23 -1.96 15.11
C LYS A 465 -15.59 -3.08 16.10
N LEU A 466 -15.78 -4.30 15.62
CA LEU A 466 -16.13 -5.44 16.47
C LEU A 466 -14.93 -5.87 17.34
N PRO A 467 -15.17 -6.45 18.53
CA PRO A 467 -14.13 -7.12 19.31
C PRO A 467 -13.48 -8.27 18.54
N LYS A 468 -12.22 -8.60 18.87
CA LYS A 468 -11.39 -9.61 18.19
C LYS A 468 -12.15 -10.89 17.81
N ASN A 469 -12.80 -11.52 18.78
CA ASN A 469 -13.43 -12.84 18.58
C ASN A 469 -14.59 -12.76 17.58
N ILE A 470 -15.36 -11.66 17.62
CA ILE A 470 -16.50 -11.45 16.73
C ILE A 470 -16.02 -11.01 15.34
N PHE A 471 -14.98 -10.18 15.28
CA PHE A 471 -14.32 -9.82 14.03
C PHE A 471 -13.80 -11.08 13.30
N ASN A 472 -13.02 -11.93 13.96
CA ASN A 472 -12.50 -13.16 13.37
C ASN A 472 -13.63 -14.15 13.03
N PHE A 473 -14.69 -14.22 13.84
CA PHE A 473 -15.90 -14.98 13.49
C PHE A 473 -16.48 -14.57 12.15
N THR A 474 -16.63 -13.26 11.87
CA THR A 474 -17.19 -12.81 10.59
C THR A 474 -16.32 -13.23 9.39
N ILE A 475 -14.99 -13.12 9.52
CA ILE A 475 -14.05 -13.50 8.45
C ILE A 475 -14.09 -15.02 8.20
N ARG A 476 -14.14 -15.82 9.27
CA ARG A 476 -14.23 -17.28 9.17
C ARG A 476 -15.57 -17.75 8.64
N TYR A 477 -16.65 -17.07 9.01
CA TYR A 477 -17.99 -17.30 8.46
C TYR A 477 -17.99 -17.10 6.94
N ILE A 478 -17.49 -15.95 6.46
CA ILE A 478 -17.44 -15.63 5.03
C ILE A 478 -16.64 -16.69 4.24
N ASN A 479 -15.52 -17.16 4.82
CA ASN A 479 -14.70 -18.21 4.21
C ASN A 479 -15.24 -19.63 4.39
N ASN A 480 -16.36 -19.83 5.10
CA ASN A 480 -16.88 -21.13 5.49
C ASN A 480 -15.83 -22.01 6.22
N THR A 481 -15.11 -21.40 7.17
CA THR A 481 -14.01 -22.00 7.96
C THR A 481 -14.27 -21.94 9.47
N LEU A 482 -15.53 -21.78 9.86
CA LEU A 482 -15.94 -21.95 11.25
C LEU A 482 -15.87 -23.44 11.65
N PRO A 483 -15.58 -23.76 12.91
CA PRO A 483 -15.41 -25.13 13.39
C PRO A 483 -16.77 -25.78 13.67
N THR A 484 -17.57 -25.95 12.61
CA THR A 484 -18.77 -26.79 12.64
C THR A 484 -18.35 -28.26 12.54
N ARG A 485 -19.16 -29.21 13.02
CA ARG A 485 -18.77 -30.64 12.93
C ARG A 485 -18.50 -31.10 11.49
N LYS A 486 -19.21 -30.56 10.48
CA LYS A 486 -18.88 -30.81 9.07
C LYS A 486 -17.45 -30.38 8.68
N ASN A 487 -17.01 -29.20 9.13
CA ASN A 487 -15.65 -28.73 8.88
C ASN A 487 -14.62 -29.49 9.74
N LEU A 488 -14.93 -29.79 10.99
CA LEU A 488 -14.06 -30.57 11.88
C LEU A 488 -13.85 -31.99 11.37
N LEU A 489 -14.88 -32.65 10.82
CA LEU A 489 -14.75 -33.94 10.13
C LEU A 489 -13.80 -33.82 8.94
N LYS A 490 -13.98 -32.78 8.10
CA LYS A 490 -13.09 -32.53 6.96
C LYS A 490 -11.64 -32.28 7.37
N TRP A 491 -11.41 -31.74 8.57
CA TRP A 491 -10.07 -31.52 9.12
C TRP A 491 -9.53 -32.72 9.92
N GLY A 492 -10.27 -33.83 10.00
CA GLY A 492 -9.87 -35.02 10.76
C GLY A 492 -9.89 -34.84 12.29
N ILE A 493 -10.57 -33.80 12.79
CA ILE A 493 -10.66 -33.49 14.23
C ILE A 493 -11.89 -34.15 14.87
N SER A 494 -12.98 -34.29 14.11
CA SER A 494 -14.23 -34.91 14.59
C SER A 494 -14.49 -36.22 13.84
N PRO A 495 -14.99 -37.28 14.50
CA PRO A 495 -15.35 -38.54 13.83
C PRO A 495 -16.70 -38.46 13.09
N THR A 496 -17.54 -37.47 13.40
CA THR A 496 -18.87 -37.29 12.81
C THR A 496 -19.11 -35.85 12.37
N SER A 497 -20.02 -35.66 11.41
CA SER A 497 -20.53 -34.34 11.02
C SER A 497 -21.89 -33.99 11.63
N GLU A 498 -22.50 -34.92 12.36
CA GLU A 498 -23.89 -34.83 12.84
C GLU A 498 -24.05 -33.85 13.99
N CYS A 499 -25.10 -33.05 13.99
CA CYS A 499 -25.45 -32.15 15.09
C CYS A 499 -25.76 -32.92 16.37
N SER A 500 -25.28 -32.42 17.51
CA SER A 500 -25.48 -33.04 18.83
C SER A 500 -26.96 -33.16 19.25
N PHE A 501 -27.85 -32.36 18.64
CA PHE A 501 -29.25 -32.25 19.06
C PHE A 501 -30.23 -32.89 18.08
N CYS A 502 -30.05 -32.67 16.77
CA CYS A 502 -31.01 -33.14 15.76
C CYS A 502 -30.42 -34.18 14.79
N LEU A 503 -29.17 -34.58 14.99
CA LEU A 503 -28.43 -35.60 14.21
C LEU A 503 -28.21 -35.30 12.71
N ASN A 504 -28.78 -34.24 12.16
CA ASN A 504 -28.50 -33.80 10.79
C ASN A 504 -27.08 -33.24 10.65
N PRO A 505 -26.47 -33.25 9.45
CA PRO A 505 -25.12 -32.69 9.24
C PRO A 505 -25.00 -31.21 9.65
N GLU A 506 -24.12 -30.94 10.62
CA GLU A 506 -23.82 -29.63 11.18
C GLU A 506 -22.93 -28.80 10.24
N SER A 507 -23.55 -28.27 9.20
CA SER A 507 -22.98 -27.25 8.32
C SER A 507 -23.11 -25.83 8.92
N LEU A 508 -22.48 -24.84 8.27
CA LEU A 508 -22.64 -23.44 8.68
C LEU A 508 -24.11 -23.00 8.66
N LEU A 509 -24.80 -23.24 7.53
CA LEU A 509 -26.25 -22.99 7.39
C LEU A 509 -27.05 -23.66 8.52
N HIS A 510 -26.73 -24.91 8.82
CA HIS A 510 -27.40 -25.67 9.87
C HIS A 510 -27.33 -24.94 11.21
N VAL A 511 -26.13 -24.56 11.64
CA VAL A 511 -25.91 -23.93 12.95
C VAL A 511 -26.59 -22.58 13.07
N VAL A 512 -26.54 -21.75 12.02
CA VAL A 512 -26.94 -20.33 12.13
C VAL A 512 -28.37 -20.05 11.67
N ALA A 513 -29.03 -20.98 10.98
CA ALA A 513 -30.40 -20.79 10.49
C ALA A 513 -31.20 -22.07 10.16
N GLY A 514 -30.61 -23.27 10.22
CA GLY A 514 -31.22 -24.48 9.63
C GLY A 514 -31.57 -25.61 10.59
N CYS A 515 -31.15 -25.56 11.85
CA CYS A 515 -31.41 -26.62 12.82
C CYS A 515 -32.85 -26.56 13.35
N LYS A 516 -33.63 -27.63 13.15
CA LYS A 516 -35.01 -27.73 13.65
C LYS A 516 -35.08 -27.62 15.19
N THR A 517 -34.15 -28.26 15.90
CA THR A 517 -34.12 -28.18 17.37
C THR A 517 -33.83 -26.76 17.84
N TYR A 518 -32.87 -26.05 17.22
CA TYR A 518 -32.60 -24.65 17.57
C TYR A 518 -33.76 -23.71 17.26
N LEU A 519 -34.53 -24.01 16.22
CA LEU A 519 -35.76 -23.28 15.92
C LEU A 519 -36.79 -23.48 17.05
N ASN A 520 -37.03 -24.73 17.46
CA ASN A 520 -37.98 -25.07 18.53
C ASN A 520 -37.55 -24.51 19.90
N GLU A 521 -36.24 -24.49 20.19
CA GLU A 521 -35.69 -23.84 21.38
C GLU A 521 -35.70 -22.30 21.30
N GLY A 522 -36.14 -21.71 20.18
CA GLY A 522 -36.26 -20.26 20.03
C GLY A 522 -34.94 -19.52 19.77
N ARG A 523 -33.84 -20.21 19.40
CA ARG A 523 -32.54 -19.55 19.18
C ARG A 523 -32.58 -18.55 18.01
N PHE A 524 -33.20 -18.95 16.90
CA PHE A 524 -33.35 -18.10 15.72
C PHE A 524 -34.39 -17.00 15.96
N THR A 525 -35.46 -17.32 16.68
CA THR A 525 -36.47 -16.36 17.16
C THR A 525 -35.83 -15.30 18.06
N TRP A 526 -34.97 -15.67 18.99
CA TRP A 526 -34.24 -14.71 19.83
C TRP A 526 -33.38 -13.71 19.03
N ARG A 527 -32.70 -14.16 17.97
CA ARG A 527 -31.98 -13.25 17.06
C ARG A 527 -32.95 -12.31 16.34
N HIS A 528 -34.02 -12.87 15.80
CA HIS A 528 -35.06 -12.13 15.11
C HIS A 528 -35.66 -11.04 16.02
N ASP A 529 -36.09 -11.43 17.20
CA ASP A 529 -36.75 -10.58 18.19
C ASP A 529 -35.80 -9.55 18.77
N SER A 530 -34.50 -9.84 18.88
CA SER A 530 -33.50 -8.84 19.26
C SER A 530 -33.40 -7.70 18.24
N VAL A 531 -33.51 -8.01 16.94
CA VAL A 531 -33.54 -6.99 15.88
C VAL A 531 -34.87 -6.25 15.89
N LEU A 532 -35.98 -6.97 16.00
CA LEU A 532 -37.32 -6.40 16.05
C LEU A 532 -37.48 -5.45 17.24
N ASN A 533 -37.03 -5.85 18.43
CA ASN A 533 -37.08 -5.04 19.65
C ASN A 533 -36.32 -3.72 19.51
N PHE A 534 -35.16 -3.75 18.83
CA PHE A 534 -34.41 -2.54 18.52
C PHE A 534 -35.19 -1.64 17.55
N ILE A 535 -35.75 -2.20 16.47
CA ILE A 535 -36.57 -1.42 15.51
C ILE A 535 -37.77 -0.78 16.23
N VAL A 536 -38.47 -1.53 17.08
CA VAL A 536 -39.59 -1.03 17.89
C VAL A 536 -39.14 0.12 18.79
N SER A 537 -37.99 0.00 19.47
CA SER A 537 -37.46 1.08 20.32
C SER A 537 -37.18 2.37 19.55
N ILE A 538 -36.73 2.27 18.30
CA ILE A 538 -36.54 3.44 17.42
C ILE A 538 -37.90 4.06 17.09
N LEU A 539 -38.86 3.23 16.68
CA LEU A 539 -40.15 3.70 16.18
C LEU A 539 -41.05 4.28 17.28
N LYS A 540 -40.84 3.91 18.54
CA LYS A 540 -41.48 4.58 19.69
C LYS A 540 -41.20 6.08 19.77
N SER A 541 -40.07 6.54 19.23
CA SER A 541 -39.73 7.97 19.20
C SER A 541 -40.48 8.76 18.14
N VAL A 542 -41.22 8.10 17.26
CA VAL A 542 -42.01 8.75 16.21
C VAL A 542 -43.29 9.30 16.85
N ASN A 543 -43.40 10.62 16.91
CA ASN A 543 -44.62 11.28 17.38
C ASN A 543 -45.80 10.97 16.47
N HIS A 544 -47.02 10.96 17.04
CA HIS A 544 -48.27 10.85 16.27
C HIS A 544 -48.40 9.53 15.47
N CYS A 545 -47.92 8.41 16.03
CA CYS A 545 -48.10 7.08 15.45
C CYS A 545 -48.57 6.06 16.48
N ASN A 546 -49.35 5.07 16.04
CA ASN A 546 -49.62 3.87 16.84
C ASN A 546 -48.74 2.74 16.34
N LEU A 547 -48.06 2.07 17.26
CA LEU A 547 -47.10 1.01 16.99
C LEU A 547 -47.60 -0.33 17.52
N TYR A 548 -47.61 -1.32 16.64
CA TYR A 548 -47.97 -2.70 16.92
C TYR A 548 -46.78 -3.59 16.55
N ALA A 549 -46.48 -4.58 17.38
CA ALA A 549 -45.30 -5.43 17.17
C ALA A 549 -45.59 -6.85 17.65
N ASP A 550 -45.08 -7.84 16.90
CA ASP A 550 -45.11 -9.24 17.29
C ASP A 550 -44.00 -9.55 18.31
N LEU A 551 -44.11 -8.93 19.49
CA LEU A 551 -43.18 -9.08 20.60
C LEU A 551 -43.94 -9.11 21.93
N PRO A 552 -43.42 -9.82 22.95
CA PRO A 552 -43.99 -9.76 24.29
C PRO A 552 -44.08 -8.33 24.81
N GLY A 553 -45.23 -7.95 25.36
CA GLY A 553 -45.49 -6.61 25.92
C GLY A 553 -45.96 -5.55 24.92
N TYR A 554 -46.25 -5.93 23.67
CA TYR A 554 -46.82 -5.05 22.65
C TYR A 554 -48.19 -5.53 22.18
N ILE A 555 -48.99 -4.60 21.67
CA ILE A 555 -50.26 -4.95 21.02
C ILE A 555 -49.92 -5.64 19.70
N SER A 556 -50.50 -6.84 19.50
CA SER A 556 -50.27 -7.64 18.29
C SER A 556 -50.76 -6.91 17.03
N PRO A 557 -49.99 -6.95 15.91
CA PRO A 557 -50.44 -6.45 14.63
C PRO A 557 -51.73 -7.12 14.10
N SER A 558 -52.02 -8.35 14.53
CA SER A 558 -53.24 -9.10 14.17
C SER A 558 -54.53 -8.36 14.54
N VAL A 559 -54.48 -7.41 15.48
CA VAL A 559 -55.64 -6.55 15.82
C VAL A 559 -56.13 -5.75 14.60
N ILE A 560 -55.23 -5.41 13.68
CA ILE A 560 -55.57 -4.68 12.44
C ILE A 560 -55.63 -5.62 11.23
N THR A 561 -54.76 -6.64 11.20
CA THR A 561 -54.57 -7.48 10.01
C THR A 561 -55.35 -8.79 10.02
N GLY A 562 -55.99 -9.13 11.14
CA GLY A 562 -56.62 -10.43 11.35
C GLY A 562 -55.62 -11.52 11.78
N ASP A 563 -56.14 -12.67 12.20
CA ASP A 563 -55.35 -13.77 12.74
C ASP A 563 -54.63 -14.60 11.65
N GLU A 564 -55.08 -14.54 10.40
CA GLU A 564 -54.49 -15.29 9.29
C GLU A 564 -53.11 -14.74 8.86
N LEU A 565 -52.93 -13.42 8.96
CA LEU A 565 -51.73 -12.72 8.55
C LEU A 565 -51.18 -11.88 9.71
N ARG A 566 -50.10 -12.37 10.31
CA ARG A 566 -49.42 -11.76 11.46
C ARG A 566 -48.07 -11.18 11.04
N PRO A 567 -48.00 -9.90 10.62
CA PRO A 567 -46.74 -9.24 10.31
C PRO A 567 -45.93 -8.98 11.59
N ASP A 568 -44.61 -8.86 11.45
CA ASP A 568 -43.72 -8.64 12.59
C ASP A 568 -43.90 -7.25 13.24
N LEU A 569 -44.22 -6.23 12.43
CA LEU A 569 -44.41 -4.87 12.91
C LEU A 569 -45.38 -4.09 12.03
N LEU A 570 -46.19 -3.23 12.67
CA LEU A 570 -47.17 -2.41 11.98
C LEU A 570 -47.22 -1.02 12.61
N ILE A 571 -47.23 0.02 11.78
CA ILE A 571 -47.29 1.42 12.20
C ILE A 571 -48.48 2.08 11.52
N THR A 572 -49.36 2.73 12.28
CA THR A 572 -50.39 3.62 11.73
C THR A 572 -50.06 5.08 12.04
N LEU A 573 -50.21 5.94 11.04
CA LEU A 573 -50.00 7.38 11.12
C LEU A 573 -51.34 8.13 11.07
N GLU A 574 -51.42 9.31 11.68
CA GLU A 574 -52.63 10.15 11.70
C GLU A 574 -53.18 10.49 10.30
N ASN A 575 -52.31 10.56 9.30
CA ASN A 575 -52.70 10.81 7.90
C ASN A 575 -53.35 9.59 7.20
N LYS A 576 -53.78 8.57 7.97
CA LYS A 576 -54.30 7.27 7.50
C LYS A 576 -53.31 6.54 6.58
N CYS A 577 -52.01 6.67 6.83
CA CYS A 577 -51.00 5.83 6.21
C CYS A 577 -50.60 4.71 7.16
N ILE A 578 -50.47 3.49 6.64
CA ILE A 578 -50.06 2.30 7.40
C ILE A 578 -48.83 1.66 6.76
N TYR A 579 -47.85 1.33 7.59
CA TYR A 579 -46.68 0.55 7.21
C TYR A 579 -46.80 -0.85 7.80
N ILE A 580 -46.69 -1.86 6.94
CA ILE A 580 -46.66 -3.28 7.31
C ILE A 580 -45.23 -3.75 7.08
N LEU A 581 -44.50 -4.04 8.15
CA LEU A 581 -43.11 -4.45 8.09
C LEU A 581 -42.98 -5.93 8.43
N GLU A 582 -42.26 -6.62 7.55
CA GLU A 582 -41.92 -8.03 7.72
C GLU A 582 -40.39 -8.18 7.76
N LEU A 583 -39.89 -8.68 8.88
CA LEU A 583 -38.49 -8.92 9.15
C LEU A 583 -38.11 -10.36 8.76
N THR A 584 -36.93 -10.52 8.16
CA THR A 584 -36.34 -11.83 7.91
C THR A 584 -34.87 -11.76 8.25
N VAL A 585 -34.44 -12.53 9.25
CA VAL A 585 -33.02 -12.69 9.59
C VAL A 585 -32.58 -14.14 9.32
N GLY A 586 -32.13 -14.39 8.10
CA GLY A 586 -31.95 -15.74 7.55
C GLY A 586 -30.57 -16.00 6.95
N PHE A 587 -30.32 -17.22 6.48
CA PHE A 587 -29.09 -17.54 5.78
C PHE A 587 -29.07 -16.92 4.37
N GLU A 588 -27.89 -16.53 3.90
CA GLU A 588 -27.68 -15.75 2.68
C GLU A 588 -28.33 -16.35 1.43
N SER A 589 -28.36 -17.68 1.30
CA SER A 589 -28.90 -18.37 0.12
C SER A 589 -30.42 -18.23 -0.04
N ASN A 590 -31.14 -17.92 1.04
CA ASN A 590 -32.61 -17.98 1.06
C ASN A 590 -33.26 -16.59 1.18
N LEU A 591 -32.47 -15.51 1.21
CA LEU A 591 -32.99 -14.17 1.48
C LEU A 591 -33.95 -13.68 0.39
N LEU A 592 -33.56 -13.80 -0.87
CA LEU A 592 -34.38 -13.27 -1.97
C LEU A 592 -35.68 -14.08 -2.15
N THR A 593 -35.57 -15.41 -2.10
CA THR A 593 -36.75 -16.30 -2.24
C THR A 593 -37.75 -16.06 -1.10
N ASN A 594 -37.27 -15.89 0.13
CA ASN A 594 -38.13 -15.52 1.26
C ASN A 594 -38.75 -14.15 1.10
N ALA A 595 -38.00 -13.16 0.60
CA ALA A 595 -38.51 -11.81 0.39
C ALA A 595 -39.66 -11.80 -0.63
N THR A 596 -39.48 -12.48 -1.78
CA THR A 596 -40.51 -12.60 -2.82
C THR A 596 -41.75 -13.32 -2.30
N ARG A 597 -41.58 -14.46 -1.62
CA ARG A 597 -42.69 -15.23 -1.04
C ARG A 597 -43.48 -14.42 -0.02
N LYS A 598 -42.79 -13.71 0.88
CA LYS A 598 -43.43 -12.86 1.90
C LYS A 598 -44.18 -11.68 1.26
N ARG A 599 -43.61 -11.02 0.24
CA ARG A 599 -44.31 -9.94 -0.48
C ARG A 599 -45.60 -10.44 -1.14
N GLN A 600 -45.58 -11.60 -1.78
CA GLN A 600 -46.78 -12.22 -2.36
C GLN A 600 -47.82 -12.57 -1.29
N LYS A 601 -47.39 -13.12 -0.15
CA LYS A 601 -48.27 -13.48 0.97
C LYS A 601 -49.12 -12.31 1.48
N TYR A 602 -48.57 -11.09 1.51
CA TYR A 602 -49.27 -9.91 2.02
C TYR A 602 -50.00 -9.10 0.95
N GLN A 603 -49.98 -9.52 -0.32
CA GLN A 603 -50.53 -8.73 -1.42
C GLN A 603 -52.04 -8.48 -1.25
N ASP A 604 -52.79 -9.51 -0.85
CA ASP A 604 -54.23 -9.41 -0.65
C ASP A 604 -54.57 -8.51 0.55
N LEU A 605 -53.85 -8.67 1.66
CA LEU A 605 -53.98 -7.80 2.83
C LEU A 605 -53.72 -6.33 2.49
N ILE A 606 -52.70 -6.06 1.67
CA ILE A 606 -52.41 -4.68 1.24
C ILE A 606 -53.60 -4.10 0.47
N ASN A 607 -54.19 -4.87 -0.44
CA ASN A 607 -55.35 -4.46 -1.22
C ASN A 607 -56.61 -4.25 -0.35
N GLU A 608 -56.82 -5.09 0.66
CA GLU A 608 -57.94 -4.97 1.59
C GLU A 608 -57.81 -3.75 2.51
N GLN A 609 -56.65 -3.54 3.11
CA GLN A 609 -56.43 -2.43 4.04
C GLN A 609 -56.43 -1.07 3.33
N LEU A 610 -56.19 -1.02 2.02
CA LEU A 610 -56.36 0.19 1.21
C LEU A 610 -57.83 0.69 1.20
N LYS A 611 -58.80 -0.15 1.54
CA LYS A 611 -60.20 0.28 1.71
C LYS A 611 -60.38 1.17 2.95
N ASN A 612 -59.58 0.93 4.01
CA ASN A 612 -59.70 1.60 5.31
C ASN A 612 -58.67 2.73 5.50
N TYR A 613 -57.52 2.63 4.82
CA TYR A 613 -56.39 3.55 4.93
C TYR A 613 -56.09 4.22 3.59
N LYS A 614 -55.70 5.50 3.62
CA LYS A 614 -55.36 6.26 2.40
C LYS A 614 -54.13 5.70 1.67
N LYS A 615 -53.20 5.10 2.41
CA LYS A 615 -51.96 4.54 1.84
C LYS A 615 -51.44 3.38 2.68
N VAL A 616 -51.32 2.21 2.08
CA VAL A 616 -50.71 1.02 2.67
C VAL A 616 -49.33 0.80 2.03
N LYS A 617 -48.28 0.66 2.85
CA LYS A 617 -46.93 0.39 2.37
C LYS A 617 -46.39 -0.88 3.02
N PHE A 618 -45.99 -1.84 2.20
CA PHE A 618 -45.29 -3.03 2.67
C PHE A 618 -43.79 -2.81 2.67
N VAL A 619 -43.14 -3.14 3.78
CA VAL A 619 -41.71 -2.95 4.01
C VAL A 619 -41.07 -4.31 4.26
N ASN A 620 -40.27 -4.76 3.30
CA ASN A 620 -39.54 -6.02 3.46
C ASN A 620 -38.14 -5.75 4.03
N LEU A 621 -37.89 -6.18 5.27
CA LEU A 621 -36.57 -6.08 5.88
C LEU A 621 -35.88 -7.45 5.89
N SER A 622 -35.19 -7.77 4.80
CA SER A 622 -34.50 -9.06 4.62
C SER A 622 -32.99 -8.91 4.83
N ILE A 623 -32.49 -9.49 5.92
CA ILE A 623 -31.12 -9.36 6.42
C ILE A 623 -30.49 -10.75 6.55
N SER A 624 -29.22 -10.88 6.16
CA SER A 624 -28.45 -12.10 6.34
C SER A 624 -28.12 -12.39 7.81
N SER A 625 -27.70 -13.62 8.10
CA SER A 625 -27.27 -14.02 9.44
C SER A 625 -26.03 -13.23 9.90
N LEU A 626 -25.20 -12.76 8.97
CA LEU A 626 -24.12 -11.81 9.23
C LEU A 626 -24.53 -10.34 9.20
N GLY A 627 -25.82 -10.02 9.10
CA GLY A 627 -26.29 -8.65 9.08
C GLY A 627 -26.17 -7.97 7.72
N VAL A 628 -26.02 -8.69 6.61
CA VAL A 628 -25.96 -8.03 5.29
C VAL A 628 -27.39 -7.75 4.79
N PHE A 629 -27.66 -6.49 4.44
CA PHE A 629 -28.96 -6.06 3.94
C PHE A 629 -29.10 -6.42 2.46
N SER A 630 -30.26 -6.97 2.11
CA SER A 630 -30.61 -7.27 0.71
C SER A 630 -31.28 -6.06 0.01
N HIS A 631 -31.35 -6.07 -1.32
CA HIS A 631 -31.99 -5.02 -2.13
C HIS A 631 -33.43 -4.69 -1.68
N PRO A 632 -34.30 -5.67 -1.36
CA PRO A 632 -35.64 -5.40 -0.81
C PRO A 632 -35.63 -4.54 0.46
N SER A 633 -34.53 -4.52 1.22
CA SER A 633 -34.42 -3.72 2.46
C SER A 633 -34.25 -2.22 2.21
N LEU A 634 -34.18 -1.78 0.94
CA LEU A 634 -34.27 -0.35 0.61
C LEU A 634 -35.62 0.23 1.05
N ASP A 635 -36.70 -0.56 1.00
CA ASP A 635 -38.04 -0.18 1.48
C ASP A 635 -37.99 0.30 2.95
N PHE A 636 -37.14 -0.31 3.78
CA PHE A 636 -36.98 0.09 5.18
C PHE A 636 -36.30 1.46 5.31
N THR A 637 -35.28 1.73 4.49
CA THR A 637 -34.62 3.05 4.50
C THR A 637 -35.52 4.15 3.95
N GLU A 638 -36.40 3.82 3.01
CA GLU A 638 -37.45 4.72 2.50
C GLU A 638 -38.50 5.00 3.57
N MET A 639 -38.99 3.96 4.26
CA MET A 639 -39.90 4.13 5.41
C MET A 639 -39.32 5.08 6.44
N LEU A 640 -38.07 4.89 6.87
CA LEU A 640 -37.44 5.78 7.85
C LEU A 640 -37.33 7.22 7.33
N LYS A 641 -37.09 7.41 6.03
CA LYS A 641 -37.07 8.74 5.41
C LYS A 641 -38.47 9.38 5.43
N ASP A 642 -39.52 8.61 5.15
CA ASP A 642 -40.90 9.08 5.20
C ASP A 642 -41.33 9.48 6.62
N LEU A 643 -40.84 8.74 7.63
CA LEU A 643 -41.00 9.03 9.05
C LEU A 643 -40.08 10.16 9.55
N LYS A 644 -39.46 10.93 8.64
CA LYS A 644 -38.65 12.13 8.93
C LYS A 644 -37.34 11.87 9.69
N PHE A 645 -36.85 10.63 9.75
CA PHE A 645 -35.49 10.39 10.23
C PHE A 645 -34.46 10.91 9.22
N ASP A 646 -33.49 11.70 9.68
CA ASP A 646 -32.41 12.19 8.83
C ASP A 646 -31.45 11.07 8.38
N GLU A 647 -30.54 11.39 7.47
CA GLU A 647 -29.61 10.41 6.90
C GLU A 647 -28.63 9.82 7.93
N GLN A 648 -28.18 10.60 8.91
CA GLN A 648 -27.25 10.13 9.93
C GLN A 648 -27.93 9.13 10.86
N CYS A 649 -29.16 9.42 11.30
CA CYS A 649 -30.01 8.51 12.06
C CYS A 649 -30.25 7.20 11.30
N ARG A 650 -30.65 7.27 10.02
CA ARG A 650 -30.86 6.07 9.19
C ARG A 650 -29.60 5.19 9.11
N LYS A 651 -28.43 5.79 8.85
CA LYS A 651 -27.16 5.06 8.83
C LYS A 651 -26.81 4.47 10.20
N TYR A 652 -27.09 5.18 11.29
CA TYR A 652 -26.87 4.69 12.65
C TYR A 652 -27.75 3.47 12.96
N TYR A 653 -29.04 3.50 12.62
CA TYR A 653 -29.95 2.38 12.82
C TYR A 653 -29.53 1.15 12.03
N VAL A 654 -29.17 1.33 10.75
CA VAL A 654 -28.62 0.24 9.93
C VAL A 654 -27.37 -0.34 10.60
N ARG A 655 -26.42 0.49 11.07
CA ARG A 655 -25.21 0.00 11.76
C ARG A 655 -25.54 -0.82 13.02
N LYS A 656 -26.54 -0.39 13.79
CA LYS A 656 -26.96 -1.09 15.02
C LYS A 656 -27.63 -2.41 14.71
N ILE A 657 -28.54 -2.46 13.73
CA ILE A 657 -29.15 -3.71 13.27
C ILE A 657 -28.08 -4.71 12.80
N ILE A 658 -27.10 -4.26 12.00
CA ILE A 658 -25.98 -5.11 11.56
C ILE A 658 -25.22 -5.67 12.78
N ASN A 659 -24.93 -4.84 13.77
CA ASN A 659 -24.21 -5.26 14.96
C ASN A 659 -25.01 -6.31 15.77
N ILE A 660 -26.32 -6.11 15.94
CA ILE A 660 -27.21 -7.07 16.59
C ILE A 660 -27.20 -8.40 15.85
N CYS A 661 -27.35 -8.40 14.51
CA CYS A 661 -27.31 -9.63 13.70
C CYS A 661 -25.99 -10.39 13.85
N ILE A 662 -24.85 -9.69 13.78
CA ILE A 662 -23.53 -10.34 13.89
C ILE A 662 -23.33 -10.94 15.29
N ARG A 663 -23.64 -10.17 16.34
CA ARG A 663 -23.43 -10.61 17.73
C ARG A 663 -24.36 -11.75 18.12
N SER A 664 -25.62 -11.69 17.71
CA SER A 664 -26.60 -12.76 17.98
C SER A 664 -26.22 -14.04 17.23
N SER A 665 -25.80 -13.95 15.96
CA SER A 665 -25.29 -15.12 15.22
C SER A 665 -24.01 -15.70 15.81
N TYR A 666 -23.10 -14.85 16.31
CA TYR A 666 -21.92 -15.30 17.04
C TYR A 666 -22.31 -16.05 18.33
N TYR A 667 -23.28 -15.52 19.09
CA TYR A 667 -23.76 -16.14 20.32
C TYR A 667 -24.40 -17.51 20.05
N ILE A 668 -25.29 -17.59 19.05
CA ILE A 668 -25.90 -18.86 18.60
C ILE A 668 -24.80 -19.87 18.24
N PHE A 669 -23.79 -19.44 17.48
CA PHE A 669 -22.66 -20.28 17.13
C PHE A 669 -21.87 -20.78 18.34
N CYS A 670 -21.62 -19.92 19.33
CA CYS A 670 -20.95 -20.28 20.59
C CYS A 670 -21.77 -21.30 21.41
N LYS A 671 -23.10 -21.24 21.34
CA LYS A 671 -24.02 -22.13 22.05
C LYS A 671 -24.40 -23.39 21.26
N ARG A 672 -23.89 -23.62 20.05
CA ARG A 672 -24.29 -24.75 19.18
C ARG A 672 -24.20 -26.16 19.82
N ASN A 673 -23.29 -26.37 20.77
CA ASN A 673 -23.15 -27.66 21.47
C ASN A 673 -23.52 -27.57 22.96
N LYS A 674 -24.36 -26.61 23.32
CA LYS A 674 -24.82 -26.36 24.68
C LYS A 674 -26.34 -26.19 24.66
N GLU A 675 -26.97 -26.41 25.81
CA GLU A 675 -28.37 -26.06 26.03
C GLU A 675 -28.58 -24.55 25.85
N TRP A 676 -29.84 -24.18 25.60
CA TRP A 676 -30.21 -22.80 25.33
C TRP A 676 -30.73 -22.11 26.58
N ASP A 677 -29.93 -21.20 27.12
CA ASP A 677 -30.21 -20.50 28.39
C ASP A 677 -31.28 -19.39 28.28
N ASN A 678 -32.00 -19.27 27.16
CA ASN A 678 -32.99 -18.19 26.90
C ASN A 678 -32.51 -16.79 27.33
N PRO A 679 -31.39 -16.29 26.77
CA PRO A 679 -30.85 -14.99 27.15
C PRO A 679 -31.85 -13.86 26.87
N GLN A 680 -31.74 -12.78 27.65
CA GLN A 680 -32.49 -11.55 27.37
C GLN A 680 -32.23 -11.07 25.93
N LEU A 681 -33.25 -10.44 25.33
CA LEU A 681 -33.09 -9.79 24.02
C LEU A 681 -31.96 -8.76 24.10
N MET A 682 -31.14 -8.68 23.06
CA MET A 682 -30.05 -7.72 23.08
C MET A 682 -30.59 -6.28 23.09
N SER A 683 -30.33 -5.57 24.18
CA SER A 683 -30.59 -4.13 24.32
C SER A 683 -29.33 -3.34 23.97
N TYR A 684 -29.49 -2.14 23.40
CA TYR A 684 -28.39 -1.33 22.90
C TYR A 684 -28.59 0.17 23.01
#